data_AF-X0HPP8-F1
#
_entry.id   AF-X0HPP8-F1
#
_cell.length_a   1.000
_cell.length_b   1.000
_cell.length_c   1.000
_cell.angle_alpha   90.00
_cell.angle_beta   90.00
_cell.angle_gamma   90.00
#
_symmetry.space_group_name_H-M   'P 1'
#
loop_
_entity.id
_entity.type
_entity.pdbx_description
1 polymer ?
#
loop_
_entity_poly.entity_id
_entity_poly.type
_entity_poly.pdbx_seq_one_letter_code
_entity_poly.pdbx_strand_id
1 'polypeptide(L)'
;MSPNSPSGPSNRGQSRRDPYGSLITPETSDETEPLVVVRSARFRTASPELRRLPLVQSMTRHIPPVFGSDVQRKIHEEVHSVLQARKLETPDTIVDIQMREQPDAPETARPTILVITPWIFGKEEEAHRIKAVEQIVKVSTKLIREAGDNDTQLHVEIIAPELSTCIYFSPVRDEPQLFKQWDHIRPLVNRRLDAHSSTRGRMTLIALLRYGLKFNTSKNPITIYISVNYDSEEEHWQSVIDDIQSNLSKFGYPALPVHIEHNVGVHSADFELLLPMGDRKKLRSKISGGNLRIEGDYKAKIDLGDPIGAARYVEKGKDKGNPLFGTFGCYIEIKKKGSSRWEKYGLTNYHVVRPAINGFELEVGKKGVTQIASPQVRSNLHRVDNVGFKPSSMIPAVAFECPPRIKHNYTIWAINDEISQREKVEACTSPYETAQEQKATSDLLETEKKHFIEEKAAKIAHFNKGLHTIGKLYAASGFKERSDDQGRLDWALININNSRVGNNQLPGKETWKRWGGDAPFLTYNKPLRPQAMSIRLNPPTGMQRTTDGWKLGATTGATAGEFHSIKFQVNLLDDRHLNVPTSTEYAFQSRNLDLGRFSCRGDSGSVVYDERGGIVGLMFRGQVLNGASEQSGGLIYVTPIEHVFNSIKGAHRKDEIEDIRIAEN
;
A
#
# COMPACT_ATOMS: atom_id res chain seq x y z
N MET A 1 -42.37 1.26 72.25
CA MET A 1 -42.70 2.69 71.98
C MET A 1 -42.16 3.05 70.62
N SER A 2 -42.87 3.89 69.89
CA SER A 2 -42.47 4.55 68.63
C SER A 2 -42.79 6.05 68.80
N PRO A 3 -42.27 7.01 68.00
CA PRO A 3 -41.57 6.88 66.71
C PRO A 3 -40.13 7.49 66.79
N ASN A 4 -39.34 7.83 65.75
CA ASN A 4 -39.55 8.07 64.30
C ASN A 4 -38.42 7.46 63.44
N SER A 5 -38.73 7.31 62.15
CA SER A 5 -37.84 6.99 61.02
C SER A 5 -38.06 8.03 59.91
N PRO A 6 -37.46 7.96 58.70
CA PRO A 6 -36.29 7.19 58.22
C PRO A 6 -35.16 8.19 57.83
N SER A 7 -34.32 8.12 56.78
CA SER A 7 -33.95 7.15 55.73
C SER A 7 -32.52 7.46 55.23
N GLY A 8 -31.87 6.55 54.50
CA GLY A 8 -30.77 6.90 53.58
C GLY A 8 -29.57 5.93 53.51
N PRO A 9 -29.52 5.03 52.51
CA PRO A 9 -28.32 4.26 52.18
C PRO A 9 -27.57 4.88 50.99
N SER A 10 -26.28 5.19 51.16
CA SER A 10 -25.43 5.70 50.07
C SER A 10 -24.72 4.55 49.34
N ASN A 11 -25.08 4.32 48.07
CA ASN A 11 -24.41 3.33 47.21
C ASN A 11 -23.42 4.01 46.25
N ARG A 12 -22.14 3.60 46.31
CA ARG A 12 -21.07 4.12 45.43
C ARG A 12 -21.11 3.45 44.06
N GLY A 13 -21.68 4.12 43.06
CA GLY A 13 -21.51 3.76 41.64
C GLY A 13 -20.39 4.56 40.99
N GLN A 14 -19.30 3.90 40.55
CA GLN A 14 -18.31 4.54 39.67
C GLN A 14 -18.80 4.53 38.23
N SER A 15 -19.25 5.68 37.71
CA SER A 15 -19.61 5.81 36.29
C SER A 15 -18.39 5.95 35.40
N ARG A 16 -18.52 5.51 34.14
CA ARG A 16 -17.50 5.65 33.09
C ARG A 16 -17.42 7.13 32.66
N ARG A 17 -16.22 7.59 32.29
CA ARG A 17 -16.05 8.86 31.57
C ARG A 17 -16.28 8.61 30.08
N ASP A 18 -17.28 9.26 29.50
CA ASP A 18 -17.42 9.42 28.06
C ASP A 18 -16.37 10.42 27.53
N PRO A 19 -15.76 10.21 26.34
CA PRO A 19 -14.80 11.15 25.77
C PRO A 19 -15.46 12.27 24.95
N TYR A 20 -16.76 12.23 24.72
CA TYR A 20 -17.51 13.32 24.06
C TYR A 20 -18.06 14.29 25.11
N GLY A 21 -17.42 15.46 25.21
CA GLY A 21 -17.85 16.50 26.13
C GLY A 21 -19.19 17.12 25.70
N SER A 22 -20.20 17.00 26.55
CA SER A 22 -21.43 17.78 26.46
C SER A 22 -21.12 19.26 26.65
N LEU A 23 -21.30 20.09 25.62
CA LEU A 23 -21.22 21.53 25.77
C LEU A 23 -22.36 22.06 26.64
N ILE A 24 -22.03 23.02 27.51
CA ILE A 24 -22.95 23.65 28.44
C ILE A 24 -23.82 24.64 27.66
N THR A 25 -25.14 24.58 27.85
CA THR A 25 -26.08 25.59 27.35
C THR A 25 -25.90 26.90 28.13
N PRO A 26 -25.57 28.04 27.49
CA PRO A 26 -25.66 29.34 28.11
C PRO A 26 -27.10 29.84 28.05
N GLU A 27 -27.65 30.27 29.19
CA GLU A 27 -28.86 31.08 29.21
C GLU A 27 -28.50 32.56 29.05
N THR A 28 -29.32 33.28 28.27
CA THR A 28 -29.37 34.76 28.11
C THR A 28 -28.17 35.50 27.50
N SER A 29 -28.43 36.10 26.33
CA SER A 29 -27.90 37.38 25.82
C SER A 29 -26.41 37.69 25.93
N ASP A 30 -25.66 37.33 24.88
CA ASP A 30 -25.04 38.34 24.01
C ASP A 30 -24.78 37.74 22.62
N GLU A 31 -25.18 38.41 21.53
CA GLU A 31 -25.03 37.92 20.15
C GLU A 31 -23.60 38.10 19.61
N THR A 32 -22.66 37.34 20.19
CA THR A 32 -21.37 37.12 19.54
C THR A 32 -21.51 36.13 18.38
N GLU A 33 -21.04 36.51 17.18
CA GLU A 33 -20.95 35.57 16.05
C GLU A 33 -20.16 34.31 16.48
N PRO A 34 -20.60 33.09 16.10
CA PRO A 34 -19.85 31.88 16.41
C PRO A 34 -18.46 31.95 15.79
N LEU A 35 -17.42 31.88 16.65
CA LEU A 35 -16.02 32.00 16.27
C LEU A 35 -15.64 30.99 15.19
N VAL A 36 -15.39 31.49 13.97
CA VAL A 36 -14.96 30.67 12.83
C VAL A 36 -13.52 30.23 13.01
N VAL A 37 -13.31 28.93 13.26
CA VAL A 37 -11.97 28.35 13.44
C VAL A 37 -11.33 28.08 12.08
N VAL A 38 -10.44 28.97 11.66
CA VAL A 38 -9.62 28.78 10.45
C VAL A 38 -8.24 28.24 10.83
N ARG A 39 -7.77 27.22 10.09
CA ARG A 39 -6.43 26.61 10.22
C ARG A 39 -5.68 26.68 8.90
N SER A 40 -4.38 26.94 8.95
CA SER A 40 -3.49 27.10 7.78
C SER A 40 -2.32 26.12 7.88
N ALA A 41 -1.91 25.59 6.73
CA ALA A 41 -0.86 24.59 6.61
C ALA A 41 -0.15 24.70 5.25
N ARG A 42 0.90 23.89 5.10
CA ARG A 42 1.66 23.80 3.85
C ARG A 42 0.72 23.34 2.72
N PHE A 43 0.52 24.19 1.71
CA PHE A 43 -0.37 23.97 0.55
C PHE A 43 -1.90 23.97 0.82
N ARG A 44 -2.41 24.28 2.03
CA ARG A 44 -3.87 24.42 2.26
C ARG A 44 -4.29 25.26 3.47
N THR A 45 -5.51 25.79 3.43
CA THR A 45 -6.15 26.54 4.52
C THR A 45 -7.62 26.10 4.61
N ALA A 46 -8.12 25.78 5.81
CA ALA A 46 -9.41 25.12 5.99
C ALA A 46 -10.18 25.56 7.25
N SER A 47 -11.48 25.29 7.28
CA SER A 47 -12.38 25.45 8.43
C SER A 47 -13.43 24.33 8.46
N PRO A 48 -13.81 23.80 9.65
CA PRO A 48 -13.26 24.10 10.98
C PRO A 48 -11.93 23.37 11.29
N GLU A 49 -11.57 22.34 10.51
CA GLU A 49 -10.34 21.57 10.70
C GLU A 49 -9.61 21.24 9.40
N LEU A 50 -8.28 21.04 9.49
CA LEU A 50 -7.45 20.46 8.45
C LEU A 50 -7.67 18.94 8.39
N ARG A 51 -8.81 18.53 7.82
CA ARG A 51 -9.18 17.11 7.65
C ARG A 51 -8.02 16.32 7.02
N ARG A 52 -7.69 15.15 7.57
CA ARG A 52 -6.51 14.36 7.12
C ARG A 52 -6.67 13.92 5.66
N LEU A 53 -5.65 14.20 4.85
CA LEU A 53 -5.52 13.77 3.46
C LEU A 53 -5.06 12.30 3.38
N PRO A 54 -5.23 11.63 2.21
CA PRO A 54 -5.98 12.07 1.04
C PRO A 54 -7.50 12.15 1.30
N LEU A 55 -8.18 13.02 0.55
CA LEU A 55 -9.64 13.19 0.58
C LEU A 55 -10.19 13.15 -0.85
N VAL A 56 -11.14 12.25 -1.09
CA VAL A 56 -11.77 12.00 -2.39
C VAL A 56 -13.22 12.49 -2.41
N GLN A 57 -13.78 12.67 -3.61
CA GLN A 57 -15.21 12.86 -3.78
C GLN A 57 -15.96 11.59 -3.37
N SER A 58 -17.01 11.76 -2.57
CA SER A 58 -17.85 10.66 -2.12
C SER A 58 -18.68 10.08 -3.27
N MET A 59 -18.58 8.76 -3.45
CA MET A 59 -19.37 8.01 -4.44
C MET A 59 -20.67 7.44 -3.86
N THR A 60 -20.97 7.67 -2.58
CA THR A 60 -22.12 7.02 -1.87
C THR A 60 -22.96 7.95 -1.00
N ARG A 61 -22.42 9.11 -0.63
CA ARG A 61 -23.14 10.22 0.02
C ARG A 61 -23.33 11.35 -0.97
N HIS A 62 -24.57 11.78 -1.13
CA HIS A 62 -24.92 12.97 -1.90
C HIS A 62 -24.88 14.22 -1.00
N ILE A 63 -24.78 15.40 -1.62
CA ILE A 63 -24.83 16.69 -0.93
C ILE A 63 -26.24 16.86 -0.32
N PRO A 64 -26.40 17.43 0.90
CA PRO A 64 -27.71 17.65 1.49
C PRO A 64 -28.66 18.48 0.59
N PRO A 65 -29.98 18.21 0.58
CA PRO A 65 -30.93 18.90 -0.33
C PRO A 65 -31.01 20.42 -0.19
N VAL A 66 -30.57 21.00 0.94
CA VAL A 66 -30.49 22.46 1.12
C VAL A 66 -29.55 23.13 0.11
N PHE A 67 -28.53 22.40 -0.38
CA PHE A 67 -27.69 22.85 -1.49
C PHE A 67 -28.41 22.63 -2.83
N GLY A 68 -29.63 23.15 -2.97
CA GLY A 68 -30.31 23.25 -4.26
C GLY A 68 -29.58 24.22 -5.21
N SER A 69 -29.91 24.18 -6.50
CA SER A 69 -29.18 24.90 -7.54
C SER A 69 -28.99 26.40 -7.28
N ASP A 70 -29.98 27.08 -6.70
CA ASP A 70 -29.87 28.50 -6.33
C ASP A 70 -28.94 28.76 -5.14
N VAL A 71 -28.91 27.87 -4.15
CA VAL A 71 -28.01 27.99 -2.99
C VAL A 71 -26.58 27.72 -3.43
N GLN A 72 -26.34 26.69 -4.26
CA GLN A 72 -25.04 26.45 -4.86
C GLN A 72 -24.58 27.65 -5.70
N ARG A 73 -25.42 28.14 -6.63
CA ARG A 73 -25.10 29.29 -7.49
C ARG A 73 -24.70 30.54 -6.67
N LYS A 74 -25.47 30.91 -5.65
CA LYS A 74 -25.13 32.03 -4.75
C LYS A 74 -23.81 31.80 -4.01
N ILE A 75 -23.55 30.58 -3.52
CA ILE A 75 -22.28 30.24 -2.86
C ILE A 75 -21.11 30.37 -3.84
N HIS A 76 -21.23 29.91 -5.09
CA HIS A 76 -20.20 30.12 -6.11
C HIS A 76 -19.96 31.61 -6.38
N GLU A 77 -21.01 32.40 -6.60
CA GLU A 77 -20.94 33.86 -6.83
C GLU A 77 -20.19 34.58 -5.69
N GLU A 78 -20.53 34.28 -4.42
CA GLU A 78 -19.86 34.82 -3.24
C GLU A 78 -18.41 34.33 -3.09
N VAL A 79 -18.11 33.06 -3.36
CA VAL A 79 -16.74 32.51 -3.29
C VAL A 79 -15.83 33.20 -4.31
N HIS A 80 -16.27 33.34 -5.57
CA HIS A 80 -15.50 34.05 -6.60
C HIS A 80 -15.27 35.53 -6.20
N SER A 81 -16.31 36.23 -5.72
CA SER A 81 -16.19 37.59 -5.18
C SER A 81 -15.14 37.70 -4.05
N VAL A 82 -15.15 36.78 -3.09
CA VAL A 82 -14.19 36.74 -1.97
C VAL A 82 -12.75 36.50 -2.45
N LEU A 83 -12.55 35.62 -3.42
CA LEU A 83 -11.23 35.28 -3.98
C LEU A 83 -10.66 36.43 -4.82
N GLN A 84 -11.49 37.05 -5.67
CA GLN A 84 -11.12 38.23 -6.47
C GLN A 84 -10.71 39.41 -5.59
N ALA A 85 -11.52 39.76 -4.58
CA ALA A 85 -11.25 40.86 -3.64
C ALA A 85 -9.92 40.68 -2.86
N ARG A 86 -9.39 39.45 -2.80
CA ARG A 86 -8.16 39.08 -2.09
C ARG A 86 -7.00 38.69 -3.02
N LYS A 87 -7.18 38.79 -4.35
CA LYS A 87 -6.21 38.39 -5.38
C LYS A 87 -5.78 36.90 -5.28
N LEU A 88 -6.71 36.03 -4.87
CA LEU A 88 -6.50 34.57 -4.74
C LEU A 88 -7.06 33.77 -5.93
N GLU A 89 -7.81 34.43 -6.81
CA GLU A 89 -8.35 33.85 -8.03
C GLU A 89 -7.35 33.95 -9.20
N THR A 90 -7.34 32.91 -10.02
CA THR A 90 -6.54 32.75 -11.23
C THR A 90 -7.40 32.08 -12.32
N PRO A 91 -7.00 32.08 -13.60
CA PRO A 91 -7.69 31.32 -14.64
C PRO A 91 -7.75 29.80 -14.38
N ASP A 92 -6.83 29.27 -13.56
CA ASP A 92 -6.75 27.86 -13.17
C ASP A 92 -7.51 27.56 -11.85
N THR A 93 -8.23 28.53 -11.28
CA THR A 93 -8.97 28.37 -10.02
C THR A 93 -10.26 27.62 -10.24
N ILE A 94 -10.43 26.49 -9.54
CA ILE A 94 -11.64 25.67 -9.57
C ILE A 94 -12.36 25.83 -8.22
N VAL A 95 -13.64 26.21 -8.28
CA VAL A 95 -14.56 26.19 -7.13
C VAL A 95 -15.55 25.05 -7.36
N ASP A 96 -15.78 24.24 -6.32
CA ASP A 96 -16.71 23.11 -6.35
C ASP A 96 -17.37 22.90 -4.97
N ILE A 97 -18.57 22.32 -4.95
CA ILE A 97 -19.33 22.01 -3.74
C ILE A 97 -19.62 20.51 -3.76
N GLN A 98 -18.94 19.74 -2.90
CA GLN A 98 -19.01 18.28 -2.94
C GLN A 98 -18.93 17.63 -1.55
N MET A 99 -19.49 16.43 -1.43
CA MET A 99 -19.23 15.56 -0.28
C MET A 99 -17.81 14.98 -0.41
N ARG A 100 -16.91 15.32 0.52
CA ARG A 100 -15.53 14.79 0.54
C ARG A 100 -15.34 13.80 1.67
N GLU A 101 -14.74 12.65 1.41
CA GLU A 101 -14.50 11.56 2.37
C GLU A 101 -13.04 11.05 2.32
N GLN A 102 -12.59 10.39 3.39
CA GLN A 102 -11.35 9.63 3.35
C GLN A 102 -11.58 8.32 2.58
N PRO A 103 -10.62 7.85 1.75
CA PRO A 103 -10.71 6.56 1.08
C PRO A 103 -11.09 5.43 2.04
N ASP A 104 -11.96 4.52 1.56
CA ASP A 104 -12.53 3.39 2.30
C ASP A 104 -13.35 3.74 3.58
N ALA A 105 -13.64 5.02 3.84
CA ALA A 105 -14.27 5.50 5.09
C ALA A 105 -15.46 6.48 4.86
N PRO A 106 -16.57 6.04 4.24
CA PRO A 106 -17.70 6.90 3.82
C PRO A 106 -18.61 7.42 4.96
N GLU A 107 -18.31 7.08 6.21
CA GLU A 107 -18.83 7.74 7.42
C GLU A 107 -18.09 9.06 7.73
N THR A 108 -16.88 9.25 7.19
CA THR A 108 -16.11 10.49 7.32
C THR A 108 -16.58 11.59 6.36
N ALA A 109 -17.49 11.30 5.43
CA ALA A 109 -17.96 12.22 4.40
C ALA A 109 -18.59 13.50 4.99
N ARG A 110 -18.20 14.68 4.48
CA ARG A 110 -18.76 15.99 4.89
C ARG A 110 -18.98 16.90 3.67
N PRO A 111 -20.03 17.74 3.65
CA PRO A 111 -20.22 18.73 2.60
C PRO A 111 -19.12 19.77 2.69
N THR A 112 -18.41 19.98 1.57
CA THR A 112 -17.19 20.80 1.51
C THR A 112 -17.27 21.73 0.31
N ILE A 113 -17.10 23.04 0.54
CA ILE A 113 -16.70 23.97 -0.51
C ILE A 113 -15.20 23.76 -0.72
N LEU A 114 -14.83 23.31 -1.92
CA LEU A 114 -13.46 23.09 -2.33
C LEU A 114 -13.04 24.18 -3.30
N VAL A 115 -11.96 24.89 -2.98
CA VAL A 115 -11.32 25.88 -3.86
C VAL A 115 -9.91 25.37 -4.17
N ILE A 116 -9.70 24.86 -5.37
CA ILE A 116 -8.37 24.50 -5.87
C ILE A 116 -7.79 25.75 -6.55
N THR A 117 -6.64 26.25 -6.10
CA THR A 117 -6.00 27.44 -6.68
C THR A 117 -4.47 27.40 -6.57
N PRO A 118 -3.69 27.88 -7.56
CA PRO A 118 -2.23 27.90 -7.51
C PRO A 118 -1.67 28.55 -6.25
N TRP A 119 -0.74 27.88 -5.57
CA TRP A 119 -0.36 28.25 -4.20
C TRP A 119 0.81 29.22 -4.12
N ILE A 120 0.51 30.49 -3.83
CA ILE A 120 1.50 31.56 -3.66
C ILE A 120 2.04 31.61 -2.22
N PHE A 121 3.36 31.66 -2.06
CA PHE A 121 4.05 31.69 -0.77
C PHE A 121 4.38 33.11 -0.33
N GLY A 122 3.84 33.51 0.82
CA GLY A 122 4.10 34.77 1.47
C GLY A 122 3.11 35.01 2.61
N LYS A 123 3.44 35.95 3.49
CA LYS A 123 2.67 36.22 4.72
C LYS A 123 1.38 37.00 4.44
N GLU A 124 1.37 37.83 3.41
CA GLU A 124 0.18 38.59 2.99
C GLU A 124 -0.85 37.63 2.36
N GLU A 125 -0.39 36.74 1.50
CA GLU A 125 -1.17 35.72 0.81
C GLU A 125 -1.74 34.68 1.79
N GLU A 126 -0.99 34.32 2.84
CA GLU A 126 -1.51 33.50 3.93
C GLU A 126 -2.61 34.24 4.73
N ALA A 127 -2.39 35.50 5.11
CA ALA A 127 -3.41 36.30 5.78
C ALA A 127 -4.66 36.50 4.90
N HIS A 128 -4.49 36.63 3.58
CA HIS A 128 -5.58 36.66 2.61
C HIS A 128 -6.34 35.34 2.54
N ARG A 129 -5.67 34.18 2.48
CA ARG A 129 -6.33 32.86 2.49
C ARG A 129 -7.11 32.61 3.78
N ILE A 130 -6.54 32.96 4.95
CA ILE A 130 -7.22 32.84 6.24
C ILE A 130 -8.51 33.68 6.25
N LYS A 131 -8.41 34.95 5.86
CA LYS A 131 -9.58 35.85 5.73
C LYS A 131 -10.56 35.43 4.63
N ALA A 132 -10.12 34.69 3.61
CA ALA A 132 -10.99 34.16 2.56
C ALA A 132 -11.84 33.02 3.10
N VAL A 133 -11.22 32.02 3.74
CA VAL A 133 -11.94 30.91 4.39
C VAL A 133 -12.92 31.44 5.44
N GLU A 134 -12.52 32.40 6.28
CA GLU A 134 -13.42 33.01 7.27
C GLU A 134 -14.67 33.61 6.62
N GLN A 135 -14.52 34.43 5.57
CA GLN A 135 -15.66 35.05 4.90
C GLN A 135 -16.51 34.03 4.14
N ILE A 136 -15.90 33.05 3.45
CA ILE A 136 -16.62 31.99 2.73
C ILE A 136 -17.49 31.17 3.70
N VAL A 137 -16.96 30.82 4.88
CA VAL A 137 -17.76 30.16 5.94
C VAL A 137 -18.93 31.04 6.34
N LYS A 138 -18.71 32.32 6.69
CA LYS A 138 -19.77 33.22 7.16
C LYS A 138 -20.90 33.40 6.13
N VAL A 139 -20.57 33.70 4.86
CA VAL A 139 -21.59 33.89 3.82
C VAL A 139 -22.31 32.58 3.47
N SER A 140 -21.58 31.46 3.38
CA SER A 140 -22.18 30.16 3.01
C SER A 140 -23.07 29.60 4.11
N THR A 141 -22.64 29.69 5.38
CA THR A 141 -23.48 29.30 6.53
C THR A 141 -24.73 30.18 6.63
N LYS A 142 -24.63 31.49 6.35
CA LYS A 142 -25.80 32.37 6.26
C LYS A 142 -26.78 31.90 5.17
N LEU A 143 -26.29 31.65 3.95
CA LEU A 143 -27.12 31.19 2.82
C LEU A 143 -27.81 29.84 3.08
N ILE A 144 -27.14 28.92 3.77
CA ILE A 144 -27.70 27.61 4.16
C ILE A 144 -28.81 27.76 5.21
N ARG A 145 -28.62 28.66 6.20
CA ARG A 145 -29.65 29.00 7.21
C ARG A 145 -30.86 29.71 6.60
N GLU A 146 -30.64 30.63 5.67
CA GLU A 146 -31.72 31.28 4.91
C GLU A 146 -32.51 30.28 4.04
N ALA A 147 -31.88 29.17 3.63
CA ALA A 147 -32.52 28.04 2.95
C ALA A 147 -33.13 26.99 3.90
N GLY A 148 -33.10 27.21 5.22
CA GLY A 148 -33.83 26.44 6.23
C GLY A 148 -33.05 25.37 6.99
N ASP A 149 -31.73 25.26 6.81
CA ASP A 149 -30.90 24.27 7.52
C ASP A 149 -29.96 24.96 8.54
N ASN A 150 -30.04 24.54 9.80
CA ASN A 150 -29.18 25.00 10.89
C ASN A 150 -28.18 23.93 11.38
N ASP A 151 -28.33 22.68 10.95
CA ASP A 151 -27.62 21.51 11.49
C ASP A 151 -26.44 21.07 10.58
N THR A 152 -26.47 21.43 9.29
CA THR A 152 -25.41 21.10 8.33
C THR A 152 -24.07 21.75 8.70
N GLN A 153 -23.11 20.91 9.14
CA GLN A 153 -21.72 21.29 9.38
C GLN A 153 -20.92 21.37 8.08
N LEU A 154 -21.03 22.51 7.40
CA LEU A 154 -20.24 22.86 6.23
C LEU A 154 -18.73 22.89 6.54
N HIS A 155 -17.93 22.34 5.62
CA HIS A 155 -16.48 22.54 5.57
C HIS A 155 -16.09 23.46 4.40
N VAL A 156 -14.98 24.17 4.56
CA VAL A 156 -14.38 25.01 3.52
C VAL A 156 -12.89 24.71 3.45
N GLU A 157 -12.37 24.40 2.26
CA GLU A 157 -10.95 24.13 2.01
C GLU A 157 -10.46 24.93 0.78
N ILE A 158 -9.48 25.81 0.98
CA ILE A 158 -8.65 26.35 -0.11
C ILE A 158 -7.38 25.49 -0.16
N ILE A 159 -7.07 24.92 -1.33
CA ILE A 159 -6.04 23.89 -1.50
C ILE A 159 -5.20 24.12 -2.77
N ALA A 160 -3.92 23.75 -2.72
CA ALA A 160 -3.06 23.74 -3.88
C ALA A 160 -3.36 22.54 -4.81
N PRO A 161 -3.20 22.67 -6.13
CA PRO A 161 -3.29 21.56 -7.08
C PRO A 161 -2.40 20.36 -6.69
N GLU A 162 -1.23 20.59 -6.08
CA GLU A 162 -0.33 19.55 -5.58
C GLU A 162 -0.93 18.59 -4.53
N LEU A 163 -2.09 18.92 -3.93
CA LEU A 163 -2.80 18.06 -2.98
C LEU A 163 -4.16 17.54 -3.48
N SER A 164 -4.57 17.92 -4.70
CA SER A 164 -5.88 17.56 -5.29
C SER A 164 -5.81 16.98 -6.71
N THR A 165 -4.69 17.16 -7.41
CA THR A 165 -4.50 16.81 -8.82
C THR A 165 -3.48 15.68 -8.97
N CYS A 166 -3.49 14.98 -10.12
CA CYS A 166 -2.60 13.85 -10.37
C CYS A 166 -1.11 14.24 -10.27
N ILE A 167 -0.36 13.53 -9.44
CA ILE A 167 1.08 13.69 -9.25
C ILE A 167 1.85 12.69 -10.11
N TYR A 168 2.84 13.20 -10.85
CA TYR A 168 3.72 12.43 -11.73
C TYR A 168 5.16 12.49 -11.24
N PHE A 169 5.80 11.33 -11.12
CA PHE A 169 7.18 11.22 -10.66
C PHE A 169 8.03 10.22 -11.45
N SER A 170 9.34 10.42 -11.43
CA SER A 170 10.33 9.53 -12.06
C SER A 170 11.69 9.57 -11.35
N PRO A 171 12.59 8.59 -11.61
CA PRO A 171 13.96 8.63 -11.13
C PRO A 171 14.71 9.88 -11.61
N VAL A 172 15.52 10.46 -10.72
CA VAL A 172 16.56 11.40 -11.14
C VAL A 172 17.61 10.63 -11.94
N ARG A 173 17.89 11.05 -13.18
CA ARG A 173 18.88 10.42 -14.08
C ARG A 173 20.01 11.36 -14.50
N ASP A 174 19.72 12.66 -14.50
CA ASP A 174 20.42 13.68 -15.27
C ASP A 174 21.24 14.69 -14.43
N GLU A 175 21.32 14.47 -13.11
CA GLU A 175 22.15 15.28 -12.18
C GLU A 175 23.23 14.46 -11.45
N PRO A 176 24.34 14.04 -12.12
CA PRO A 176 25.35 13.14 -11.57
C PRO A 176 26.00 13.57 -10.25
N GLN A 177 25.99 14.87 -9.91
CA GLN A 177 26.57 15.37 -8.66
C GLN A 177 25.65 15.12 -7.46
N LEU A 178 24.32 15.16 -7.64
CA LEU A 178 23.36 14.86 -6.57
C LEU A 178 23.53 13.43 -6.05
N PHE A 179 23.84 12.45 -6.90
CA PHE A 179 24.12 11.06 -6.49
C PHE A 179 25.28 10.96 -5.49
N LYS A 180 26.34 11.77 -5.67
CA LYS A 180 27.51 11.81 -4.77
C LYS A 180 27.19 12.53 -3.46
N GLN A 181 26.35 13.55 -3.52
CA GLN A 181 25.94 14.34 -2.36
C GLN A 181 24.81 13.67 -1.55
N TRP A 182 24.02 12.78 -2.14
CA TRP A 182 22.78 12.28 -1.54
C TRP A 182 22.97 11.49 -0.24
N ASP A 183 24.02 10.66 -0.14
CA ASP A 183 24.34 9.96 1.11
C ASP A 183 24.78 10.91 2.26
N HIS A 184 25.03 12.19 1.98
CA HIS A 184 25.21 13.26 2.97
C HIS A 184 23.95 14.10 3.20
N ILE A 185 23.23 14.43 2.12
CA ILE A 185 21.96 15.18 2.14
C ILE A 185 20.88 14.42 2.90
N ARG A 186 20.66 13.14 2.62
CA ARG A 186 19.57 12.33 3.20
C ARG A 186 19.66 12.24 4.74
N PRO A 187 20.83 11.94 5.36
CA PRO A 187 20.99 12.05 6.81
C PRO A 187 20.84 13.47 7.37
N LEU A 188 21.20 14.52 6.62
CA LEU A 188 20.98 15.91 7.04
C LEU A 188 19.48 16.24 7.11
N VAL A 189 18.72 15.88 6.07
CA VAL A 189 17.24 16.02 6.05
C VAL A 189 16.63 15.30 7.25
N ASN A 190 17.00 14.04 7.51
CA ASN A 190 16.48 13.31 8.66
C ASN A 190 16.81 13.98 10.01
N ARG A 191 18.05 14.46 10.20
CA ARG A 191 18.43 15.20 11.42
C ARG A 191 17.63 16.49 11.62
N ARG A 192 17.17 17.14 10.55
CA ARG A 192 16.26 18.29 10.66
C ARG A 192 14.83 17.87 10.99
N LEU A 193 14.31 16.81 10.37
CA LEU A 193 13.00 16.23 10.74
C LEU A 193 12.94 15.83 12.22
N ASP A 194 14.02 15.26 12.76
CA ASP A 194 14.11 14.89 14.19
C ASP A 194 14.38 16.08 15.13
N ALA A 195 14.78 17.24 14.62
CA ALA A 195 14.91 18.46 15.44
C ALA A 195 13.54 18.98 15.89
N HIS A 196 12.53 18.97 15.02
CA HIS A 196 11.20 19.57 15.27
C HIS A 196 10.22 18.62 15.96
N SER A 197 9.46 19.12 16.93
CA SER A 197 8.45 18.35 17.69
C SER A 197 7.31 17.80 16.82
N SER A 198 7.00 18.46 15.71
CA SER A 198 5.95 18.08 14.75
C SER A 198 6.30 16.85 13.90
N THR A 199 7.59 16.61 13.63
CA THR A 199 8.07 15.55 12.70
C THR A 199 8.97 14.50 13.36
N ARG A 200 9.56 14.77 14.53
CA ARG A 200 10.48 13.85 15.24
C ARG A 200 9.90 12.46 15.42
N GLY A 201 10.66 11.44 15.02
CA GLY A 201 10.29 10.03 15.11
C GLY A 201 9.09 9.60 14.26
N ARG A 202 8.62 10.44 13.33
CA ARG A 202 7.41 10.18 12.52
C ARG A 202 7.68 9.91 11.04
N MET A 203 8.89 10.20 10.54
CA MET A 203 9.28 9.95 9.15
C MET A 203 9.10 8.47 8.77
N THR A 204 8.57 8.26 7.56
CA THR A 204 8.28 6.96 6.94
C THR A 204 9.09 6.73 5.65
N LEU A 205 9.33 7.80 4.87
CA LEU A 205 10.17 7.78 3.67
C LEU A 205 10.89 9.14 3.49
N ILE A 206 12.15 9.09 3.05
CA ILE A 206 12.88 10.20 2.42
C ILE A 206 13.42 9.72 1.07
N ALA A 207 13.01 10.38 -0.01
CA ALA A 207 13.37 10.08 -1.39
C ALA A 207 13.82 11.33 -2.16
N LEU A 208 14.54 11.13 -3.26
CA LEU A 208 14.86 12.17 -4.24
C LEU A 208 14.28 11.76 -5.60
N LEU A 209 13.34 12.54 -6.09
CA LEU A 209 12.52 12.23 -7.27
C LEU A 209 12.44 13.45 -8.18
N ARG A 210 12.25 13.26 -9.48
CA ARG A 210 11.53 14.28 -10.27
C ARG A 210 10.06 14.16 -9.88
N TYR A 211 9.43 15.23 -9.39
CA TYR A 211 8.10 15.19 -8.76
C TYR A 211 7.30 16.45 -9.07
N GLY A 212 6.05 16.30 -9.51
CA GLY A 212 5.15 17.43 -9.77
C GLY A 212 3.95 17.08 -10.66
N LEU A 213 3.26 18.11 -11.15
CA LEU A 213 1.97 17.98 -11.85
C LEU A 213 2.09 17.67 -13.36
N LYS A 214 3.29 17.72 -13.96
CA LYS A 214 3.44 17.53 -15.41
C LYS A 214 3.61 16.04 -15.74
N PHE A 215 2.76 15.52 -16.63
CA PHE A 215 2.83 14.15 -17.16
C PHE A 215 4.23 13.81 -17.71
N ASN A 216 4.85 14.74 -18.44
CA ASN A 216 6.25 14.62 -18.80
C ASN A 216 7.13 14.94 -17.57
N THR A 217 7.48 13.90 -16.81
CA THR A 217 8.21 13.95 -15.53
C THR A 217 9.59 14.61 -15.64
N SER A 218 10.26 14.58 -16.79
CA SER A 218 11.52 15.33 -17.00
C SER A 218 11.36 16.85 -16.79
N LYS A 219 10.15 17.38 -16.99
CA LYS A 219 9.82 18.80 -16.79
C LYS A 219 9.40 19.13 -15.35
N ASN A 220 9.29 18.14 -14.47
CA ASN A 220 9.06 18.34 -13.03
C ASN A 220 10.38 18.58 -12.29
N PRO A 221 10.41 19.43 -11.25
CA PRO A 221 11.62 19.70 -10.47
C PRO A 221 12.11 18.44 -9.75
N ILE A 222 13.43 18.40 -9.50
CA ILE A 222 14.04 17.43 -8.60
C ILE A 222 13.73 17.86 -7.17
N THR A 223 12.96 17.06 -6.45
CA THR A 223 12.37 17.39 -5.16
C THR A 223 12.79 16.36 -4.11
N ILE A 224 13.12 16.83 -2.91
CA ILE A 224 13.23 15.98 -1.73
C ILE A 224 11.80 15.67 -1.28
N TYR A 225 11.33 14.48 -1.63
CA TYR A 225 10.05 13.97 -1.16
C TYR A 225 10.25 13.36 0.23
N ILE A 226 9.38 13.72 1.16
CA ILE A 226 9.35 13.22 2.52
C ILE A 226 7.92 12.77 2.82
N SER A 227 7.77 11.66 3.53
CA SER A 227 6.51 11.35 4.20
C SER A 227 6.69 11.08 5.68
N VAL A 228 5.61 11.34 6.41
CA VAL A 228 5.50 11.18 7.86
C VAL A 228 4.20 10.46 8.21
N ASN A 229 4.16 9.82 9.37
CA ASN A 229 2.94 9.18 9.86
C ASN A 229 1.86 10.21 10.28
N TYR A 230 0.63 9.71 10.43
CA TYR A 230 -0.56 10.50 10.79
C TYR A 230 -0.59 11.07 12.22
N ASP A 231 0.48 10.95 12.99
CA ASP A 231 0.66 11.62 14.28
C ASP A 231 1.45 12.95 14.12
N SER A 232 1.80 13.34 12.88
CA SER A 232 2.58 14.56 12.56
C SER A 232 1.69 15.79 12.36
N GLU A 233 2.14 16.92 12.90
CA GLU A 233 1.41 18.21 12.88
C GLU A 233 1.73 19.01 11.62
N GLU A 234 0.78 19.04 10.69
CA GLU A 234 0.89 19.65 9.35
C GLU A 234 1.07 21.17 9.37
N GLU A 235 0.41 21.84 10.32
CA GLU A 235 0.46 23.29 10.54
C GLU A 235 1.90 23.79 10.78
N HIS A 236 2.76 22.91 11.30
CA HIS A 236 4.16 23.20 11.59
C HIS A 236 5.13 22.83 10.46
N TRP A 237 4.68 22.26 9.33
CA TRP A 237 5.61 21.75 8.29
C TRP A 237 6.37 22.83 7.51
N GLN A 238 5.85 24.06 7.40
CA GLN A 238 6.56 25.14 6.69
C GLN A 238 7.90 25.47 7.36
N SER A 239 7.95 25.60 8.69
CA SER A 239 9.20 25.90 9.41
C SER A 239 10.20 24.74 9.37
N VAL A 240 9.72 23.49 9.24
CA VAL A 240 10.56 22.31 8.99
C VAL A 240 11.20 22.38 7.61
N ILE A 241 10.43 22.77 6.58
CA ILE A 241 10.90 22.95 5.20
C ILE A 241 11.92 24.09 5.12
N ASP A 242 11.62 25.26 5.70
CA ASP A 242 12.51 26.42 5.71
C ASP A 242 13.86 26.09 6.37
N ASP A 243 13.82 25.36 7.48
CA ASP A 243 15.00 24.88 8.20
C ASP A 243 15.80 23.85 7.38
N ILE A 244 15.15 22.87 6.74
CA ILE A 244 15.82 21.95 5.81
C ILE A 244 16.53 22.72 4.70
N GLN A 245 15.83 23.62 4.00
CA GLN A 245 16.39 24.39 2.88
C GLN A 245 17.51 25.35 3.32
N SER A 246 17.36 25.98 4.49
CA SER A 246 18.41 26.80 5.11
C SER A 246 19.66 25.98 5.41
N ASN A 247 19.52 24.75 5.93
CA ASN A 247 20.65 23.86 6.19
C ASN A 247 21.31 23.36 4.90
N LEU A 248 20.53 23.01 3.86
CA LEU A 248 21.08 22.62 2.55
C LEU A 248 21.96 23.72 1.96
N SER A 249 21.45 24.96 1.94
CA SER A 249 22.19 26.15 1.49
C SER A 249 23.47 26.40 2.29
N LYS A 250 23.43 26.30 3.62
CA LYS A 250 24.61 26.45 4.51
C LYS A 250 25.74 25.44 4.23
N PHE A 251 25.42 24.25 3.71
CA PHE A 251 26.41 23.23 3.33
C PHE A 251 26.76 23.26 1.83
N GLY A 252 26.29 24.26 1.07
CA GLY A 252 26.59 24.39 -0.36
C GLY A 252 25.88 23.36 -1.26
N TYR A 253 24.82 22.71 -0.78
CA TYR A 253 23.99 21.83 -1.60
C TYR A 253 23.03 22.63 -2.50
N PRO A 254 22.60 22.08 -3.65
CA PRO A 254 21.62 22.74 -4.51
C PRO A 254 20.30 23.10 -3.80
N ALA A 255 19.67 24.17 -4.25
CA ALA A 255 18.38 24.64 -3.74
C ALA A 255 17.23 23.73 -4.20
N LEU A 256 17.06 22.60 -3.50
CA LEU A 256 16.04 21.60 -3.80
C LEU A 256 14.69 21.97 -3.12
N PRO A 257 13.57 21.92 -3.86
CA PRO A 257 12.24 21.87 -3.26
C PRO A 257 12.09 20.71 -2.28
N VAL A 258 11.29 20.91 -1.23
CA VAL A 258 10.95 19.89 -0.24
C VAL A 258 9.44 19.74 -0.19
N HIS A 259 8.96 18.50 -0.26
CA HIS A 259 7.56 18.14 -0.10
C HIS A 259 7.41 17.23 1.14
N ILE A 260 6.37 17.44 1.94
CA ILE A 260 6.03 16.61 3.10
C ILE A 260 4.55 16.21 2.99
N GLU A 261 4.24 14.93 3.15
CA GLU A 261 2.85 14.42 3.24
C GLU A 261 2.64 13.42 4.38
N HIS A 262 1.38 13.26 4.83
CA HIS A 262 0.99 12.12 5.67
C HIS A 262 0.90 10.87 4.81
N ASN A 263 1.81 9.92 5.04
CA ASN A 263 1.79 8.62 4.38
C ASN A 263 2.54 7.60 5.22
N VAL A 264 1.97 6.40 5.38
CA VAL A 264 2.57 5.28 6.13
C VAL A 264 2.95 4.10 5.24
N GLY A 265 2.75 4.19 3.92
CA GLY A 265 2.93 3.05 3.03
C GLY A 265 1.88 1.94 3.23
N VAL A 266 2.12 0.79 2.61
CA VAL A 266 1.12 -0.28 2.51
C VAL A 266 1.11 -1.17 3.76
N HIS A 267 0.38 -0.73 4.80
CA HIS A 267 0.31 -1.43 6.10
C HIS A 267 -1.07 -1.94 6.56
N SER A 268 -2.19 -1.57 5.91
CA SER A 268 -3.45 -2.29 6.18
C SER A 268 -3.38 -3.72 5.66
N ALA A 269 -3.92 -4.65 6.43
CA ALA A 269 -3.96 -6.08 6.14
C ALA A 269 -5.43 -6.53 6.14
N ASP A 270 -5.92 -6.90 4.97
CA ASP A 270 -7.33 -7.22 4.77
C ASP A 270 -7.70 -8.48 5.56
N PHE A 271 -8.74 -8.42 6.39
CA PHE A 271 -9.22 -9.59 7.11
C PHE A 271 -10.11 -10.44 6.21
N GLU A 272 -9.48 -11.35 5.47
CA GLU A 272 -10.14 -12.22 4.52
C GLU A 272 -10.92 -13.32 5.24
N LEU A 273 -12.23 -13.12 5.44
CA LEU A 273 -13.15 -14.13 5.95
C LEU A 273 -12.99 -15.47 5.21
N LEU A 274 -13.19 -16.59 5.92
CA LEU A 274 -12.93 -17.93 5.35
C LEU A 274 -13.66 -18.13 4.04
N LEU A 275 -14.98 -17.91 4.05
CA LEU A 275 -15.79 -17.81 2.85
C LEU A 275 -15.90 -16.31 2.47
N PRO A 276 -15.70 -15.94 1.20
CA PRO A 276 -15.96 -14.58 0.75
C PRO A 276 -17.44 -14.22 0.94
N MET A 277 -17.70 -13.15 1.68
CA MET A 277 -19.05 -12.65 1.99
C MET A 277 -19.14 -11.15 1.72
N GLY A 278 -20.33 -10.68 1.34
CA GLY A 278 -20.59 -9.28 1.02
C GLY A 278 -21.25 -9.08 -0.34
N ASP A 279 -21.22 -7.84 -0.83
CA ASP A 279 -21.80 -7.43 -2.11
C ASP A 279 -21.12 -8.15 -3.31
N ARG A 280 -21.93 -8.73 -4.20
CA ARG A 280 -21.49 -9.52 -5.37
C ARG A 280 -20.62 -8.73 -6.36
N LYS A 281 -20.93 -7.44 -6.58
CA LYS A 281 -20.17 -6.54 -7.47
C LYS A 281 -18.83 -6.18 -6.83
N LYS A 282 -18.81 -5.91 -5.51
CA LYS A 282 -17.56 -5.68 -4.76
C LYS A 282 -16.67 -6.94 -4.75
N LEU A 283 -17.25 -8.12 -4.55
CA LEU A 283 -16.52 -9.40 -4.59
C LEU A 283 -15.95 -9.69 -5.99
N ARG A 284 -16.74 -9.55 -7.07
CA ARG A 284 -16.23 -9.67 -8.45
C ARG A 284 -15.09 -8.68 -8.76
N SER A 285 -15.24 -7.42 -8.35
CA SER A 285 -14.19 -6.39 -8.50
C SER A 285 -12.89 -6.80 -7.79
N LYS A 286 -12.99 -7.22 -6.52
CA LYS A 286 -11.86 -7.69 -5.72
C LYS A 286 -11.17 -8.93 -6.30
N ILE A 287 -11.95 -9.87 -6.84
CA ILE A 287 -11.41 -11.07 -7.50
C ILE A 287 -10.58 -10.70 -8.74
N SER A 288 -11.05 -9.74 -9.54
CA SER A 288 -10.32 -9.25 -10.71
C SER A 288 -9.07 -8.44 -10.31
N GLY A 289 -9.24 -7.36 -9.54
CA GLY A 289 -8.14 -6.45 -9.17
C GLY A 289 -7.07 -7.06 -8.25
N GLY A 290 -7.39 -8.18 -7.58
CA GLY A 290 -6.48 -8.99 -6.77
C GLY A 290 -6.06 -10.33 -7.40
N ASN A 291 -6.48 -10.63 -8.64
CA ASN A 291 -6.18 -11.87 -9.36
C ASN A 291 -6.43 -13.13 -8.50
N LEU A 292 -7.60 -13.21 -7.86
CA LEU A 292 -7.90 -14.21 -6.83
C LEU A 292 -8.56 -15.49 -7.38
N ARG A 293 -9.15 -15.43 -8.58
CA ARG A 293 -9.63 -16.61 -9.34
C ARG A 293 -8.43 -17.30 -9.98
N ILE A 294 -8.36 -18.61 -9.86
CA ILE A 294 -7.42 -19.44 -10.63
C ILE A 294 -8.25 -20.21 -11.66
N GLU A 295 -8.03 -19.89 -12.93
CA GLU A 295 -8.65 -20.55 -14.08
C GLU A 295 -7.86 -21.82 -14.44
N GLY A 296 -8.56 -22.87 -14.89
CA GLY A 296 -7.95 -24.16 -15.18
C GLY A 296 -7.46 -24.93 -13.94
N ASP A 297 -6.66 -25.97 -14.16
CA ASP A 297 -6.22 -26.88 -13.10
C ASP A 297 -5.24 -26.27 -12.10
N TYR A 298 -5.33 -26.72 -10.84
CA TYR A 298 -4.30 -26.40 -9.84
C TYR A 298 -3.00 -27.17 -10.13
N LYS A 299 -1.92 -26.43 -10.40
CA LYS A 299 -0.60 -26.98 -10.72
C LYS A 299 -0.13 -28.04 -9.72
N ALA A 300 0.29 -29.20 -10.25
CA ALA A 300 1.01 -30.22 -9.48
C ALA A 300 2.41 -29.76 -9.06
N LYS A 301 3.03 -28.86 -9.83
CA LYS A 301 4.32 -28.22 -9.55
C LYS A 301 4.15 -26.76 -9.08
N ILE A 302 5.25 -26.12 -8.72
CA ILE A 302 5.32 -24.72 -8.32
C ILE A 302 6.48 -24.11 -9.10
N ASP A 303 6.24 -22.99 -9.77
CA ASP A 303 7.23 -22.32 -10.58
C ASP A 303 7.48 -20.90 -10.05
N LEU A 304 8.51 -20.25 -10.59
CA LEU A 304 8.74 -18.81 -10.42
C LEU A 304 7.43 -18.03 -10.64
N GLY A 305 7.09 -17.12 -9.72
CA GLY A 305 5.90 -16.26 -9.76
C GLY A 305 4.61 -16.84 -9.18
N ASP A 306 4.56 -18.12 -8.79
CA ASP A 306 3.33 -18.74 -8.27
C ASP A 306 2.91 -18.19 -6.88
N PRO A 307 1.59 -18.16 -6.57
CA PRO A 307 1.09 -17.70 -5.28
C PRO A 307 1.38 -18.71 -4.15
N ILE A 308 1.85 -18.22 -3.00
CA ILE A 308 2.10 -19.04 -1.80
C ILE A 308 1.57 -18.39 -0.52
N GLY A 309 1.21 -19.22 0.46
CA GLY A 309 0.70 -18.78 1.77
C GLY A 309 0.84 -19.85 2.86
N ALA A 310 0.59 -19.49 4.12
CA ALA A 310 0.73 -20.40 5.25
C ALA A 310 -0.43 -21.41 5.35
N ALA A 311 -0.13 -22.68 5.65
CA ALA A 311 -1.10 -23.77 5.80
C ALA A 311 -1.84 -23.73 7.15
N ARG A 312 -2.46 -22.60 7.47
CA ARG A 312 -3.29 -22.38 8.65
C ARG A 312 -4.25 -21.21 8.45
N TYR A 313 -5.21 -21.07 9.36
CA TYR A 313 -6.01 -19.86 9.52
C TYR A 313 -5.27 -18.82 10.39
N VAL A 314 -5.62 -17.55 10.18
CA VAL A 314 -5.29 -16.44 11.09
C VAL A 314 -6.53 -16.10 11.91
N GLU A 315 -6.34 -15.54 13.11
CA GLU A 315 -7.43 -15.27 14.04
C GLU A 315 -7.47 -13.76 14.37
N LYS A 316 -8.69 -13.23 14.53
CA LYS A 316 -8.97 -11.83 14.85
C LYS A 316 -10.07 -11.80 15.90
N GLY A 317 -9.68 -11.77 17.17
CA GLY A 317 -10.61 -11.97 18.29
C GLY A 317 -11.24 -13.36 18.24
N LYS A 318 -12.52 -13.46 17.89
CA LYS A 318 -13.22 -14.75 17.70
C LYS A 318 -13.29 -15.21 16.24
N ASP A 319 -13.03 -14.32 15.30
CA ASP A 319 -13.19 -14.61 13.87
C ASP A 319 -11.96 -15.31 13.30
N LYS A 320 -12.18 -16.17 12.30
CA LYS A 320 -11.12 -16.86 11.55
C LYS A 320 -11.05 -16.34 10.12
N GLY A 321 -9.83 -16.06 9.70
CA GLY A 321 -9.50 -15.54 8.37
C GLY A 321 -8.52 -16.42 7.61
N ASN A 322 -8.47 -16.23 6.30
CA ASN A 322 -7.40 -16.71 5.46
C ASN A 322 -6.14 -15.86 5.70
N PRO A 323 -4.94 -16.47 5.71
CA PRO A 323 -3.70 -15.71 5.80
C PRO A 323 -3.48 -14.89 4.53
N LEU A 324 -2.70 -13.82 4.67
CA LEU A 324 -2.13 -13.13 3.52
C LEU A 324 -1.27 -14.09 2.68
N PHE A 325 -1.19 -13.83 1.37
CA PHE A 325 -0.33 -14.56 0.44
C PHE A 325 0.79 -13.68 -0.10
N GLY A 326 1.80 -14.32 -0.66
CA GLY A 326 2.88 -13.69 -1.42
C GLY A 326 3.22 -14.51 -2.66
N THR A 327 4.38 -14.21 -3.24
CA THR A 327 4.91 -14.81 -4.46
C THR A 327 6.07 -15.76 -4.13
N PHE A 328 6.10 -16.91 -4.82
CA PHE A 328 7.27 -17.77 -4.91
C PHE A 328 8.29 -17.14 -5.86
N GLY A 329 9.41 -16.66 -5.32
CA GLY A 329 10.37 -15.85 -6.07
C GLY A 329 11.14 -16.67 -7.11
N CYS A 330 11.92 -17.64 -6.65
CA CYS A 330 12.67 -18.58 -7.50
C CYS A 330 13.13 -19.79 -6.67
N TYR A 331 13.64 -20.81 -7.35
CA TYR A 331 14.48 -21.82 -6.73
C TYR A 331 15.93 -21.35 -6.63
N ILE A 332 16.55 -21.56 -5.48
CA ILE A 332 18.00 -21.46 -5.27
C ILE A 332 18.57 -22.82 -4.89
N GLU A 333 19.87 -23.00 -5.07
CA GLU A 333 20.61 -24.18 -4.63
C GLU A 333 21.74 -23.78 -3.69
N ILE A 334 21.88 -24.54 -2.59
CA ILE A 334 22.91 -24.34 -1.57
C ILE A 334 23.82 -25.56 -1.53
N LYS A 335 25.13 -25.35 -1.59
CA LYS A 335 26.15 -26.38 -1.35
C LYS A 335 26.75 -26.20 0.04
N LYS A 336 26.64 -27.22 0.88
CA LYS A 336 27.29 -27.25 2.21
C LYS A 336 28.73 -27.72 2.09
N LYS A 337 29.62 -27.18 2.91
CA LYS A 337 31.05 -27.50 2.94
C LYS A 337 31.26 -28.99 3.20
N GLY A 338 31.98 -29.66 2.29
CA GLY A 338 32.19 -31.12 2.35
C GLY A 338 31.05 -31.96 1.77
N SER A 339 29.95 -31.35 1.32
CA SER A 339 28.91 -32.02 0.52
C SER A 339 29.25 -31.94 -0.97
N SER A 340 29.14 -33.07 -1.68
CA SER A 340 29.10 -33.08 -3.15
C SER A 340 27.71 -32.75 -3.72
N ARG A 341 26.68 -32.67 -2.86
CA ARG A 341 25.29 -32.40 -3.25
C ARG A 341 24.90 -30.94 -3.02
N TRP A 342 24.23 -30.38 -4.02
CA TRP A 342 23.43 -29.17 -3.90
C TRP A 342 22.04 -29.50 -3.33
N GLU A 343 21.54 -28.67 -2.43
CA GLU A 343 20.19 -28.76 -1.86
C GLU A 343 19.33 -27.61 -2.39
N LYS A 344 18.17 -27.93 -2.99
CA LYS A 344 17.29 -26.98 -3.69
C LYS A 344 16.20 -26.43 -2.76
N TYR A 345 16.07 -25.10 -2.69
CA TYR A 345 15.14 -24.38 -1.81
C TYR A 345 14.34 -23.33 -2.58
N GLY A 346 13.12 -23.04 -2.13
CA GLY A 346 12.33 -21.93 -2.66
C GLY A 346 12.59 -20.62 -1.91
N LEU A 347 12.89 -19.55 -2.63
CA LEU A 347 13.11 -18.20 -2.09
C LEU A 347 11.81 -17.37 -2.14
N THR A 348 11.52 -16.66 -1.06
CA THR A 348 10.44 -15.64 -0.96
C THR A 348 10.80 -14.63 0.15
N ASN A 349 9.88 -13.74 0.56
CA ASN A 349 10.13 -12.84 1.68
C ASN A 349 9.89 -13.45 3.06
N TYR A 350 10.55 -12.88 4.07
CA TYR A 350 10.27 -13.23 5.46
C TYR A 350 8.85 -12.80 5.88
N HIS A 351 8.40 -11.59 5.56
CA HIS A 351 7.06 -11.13 5.97
C HIS A 351 5.91 -11.93 5.33
N VAL A 352 6.15 -12.57 4.18
CA VAL A 352 5.21 -13.51 3.53
C VAL A 352 5.07 -14.82 4.32
N VAL A 353 6.15 -15.28 4.98
CA VAL A 353 6.13 -16.50 5.80
C VAL A 353 5.81 -16.27 7.28
N ARG A 354 5.84 -15.02 7.79
CA ARG A 354 5.47 -14.69 9.19
C ARG A 354 4.13 -15.30 9.64
N PRO A 355 3.05 -15.35 8.84
CA PRO A 355 1.79 -16.01 9.22
C PRO A 355 1.92 -17.51 9.55
N ALA A 356 3.00 -18.19 9.17
CA ALA A 356 3.23 -19.60 9.51
C ALA A 356 3.75 -19.84 10.94
N ILE A 357 4.13 -18.77 11.66
CA ILE A 357 4.80 -18.82 12.96
C ILE A 357 3.84 -18.37 14.07
N ASN A 358 3.83 -19.07 15.21
CA ASN A 358 2.98 -18.72 16.34
C ASN A 358 3.33 -17.33 16.93
N GLY A 359 2.30 -16.48 17.11
CA GLY A 359 2.44 -15.07 17.49
C GLY A 359 2.13 -14.08 16.36
N PHE A 360 1.76 -14.55 15.16
CA PHE A 360 1.17 -13.70 14.12
C PHE A 360 -0.31 -13.43 14.43
N GLU A 361 -0.66 -12.16 14.60
CA GLU A 361 -2.01 -11.70 14.98
C GLU A 361 -2.43 -10.50 14.11
N LEU A 362 -3.74 -10.33 13.94
CA LEU A 362 -4.34 -9.20 13.23
C LEU A 362 -5.24 -8.40 14.18
N GLU A 363 -5.08 -7.09 14.20
CA GLU A 363 -5.80 -6.18 15.10
C GLU A 363 -6.67 -5.19 14.34
N VAL A 364 -7.65 -4.61 15.06
CA VAL A 364 -8.47 -3.49 14.58
C VAL A 364 -7.79 -2.20 14.98
N GLY A 365 -7.29 -1.44 14.01
CA GLY A 365 -6.72 -0.11 14.25
C GLY A 365 -7.81 0.90 14.65
N LYS A 366 -7.40 2.09 15.11
CA LYS A 366 -8.29 3.15 15.65
C LYS A 366 -9.41 3.63 14.69
N LYS A 367 -9.39 3.25 13.40
CA LYS A 367 -10.41 3.54 12.38
C LYS A 367 -11.22 2.32 11.92
N GLY A 368 -11.25 1.21 12.67
CA GLY A 368 -11.92 -0.03 12.24
C GLY A 368 -11.17 -0.86 11.18
N VAL A 369 -10.27 -0.22 10.42
CA VAL A 369 -9.34 -0.86 9.47
C VAL A 369 -8.52 -1.96 10.16
N THR A 370 -8.35 -3.10 9.49
CA THR A 370 -7.51 -4.21 10.01
C THR A 370 -6.05 -4.00 9.63
N GLN A 371 -5.15 -4.30 10.56
CA GLN A 371 -3.70 -4.18 10.38
C GLN A 371 -2.96 -5.35 11.04
N ILE A 372 -1.69 -5.55 10.68
CA ILE A 372 -0.84 -6.57 11.32
C ILE A 372 -0.47 -6.09 12.72
N ALA A 373 -0.76 -6.88 13.74
CA ALA A 373 -0.41 -6.54 15.12
C ALA A 373 1.11 -6.67 15.35
N SER A 374 1.63 -5.95 16.35
CA SER A 374 2.98 -6.21 16.85
C SER A 374 3.00 -7.58 17.55
N PRO A 375 4.01 -8.43 17.33
CA PRO A 375 4.05 -9.77 17.90
C PRO A 375 4.18 -9.70 19.42
N GLN A 376 3.41 -10.54 20.13
CA GLN A 376 3.46 -10.59 21.59
C GLN A 376 4.90 -10.84 22.09
N VAL A 377 5.34 -10.10 23.10
CA VAL A 377 6.72 -10.14 23.60
C VAL A 377 7.06 -11.56 24.08
N ARG A 378 8.23 -12.08 23.68
CA ARG A 378 8.69 -13.48 23.88
C ARG A 378 7.96 -14.58 23.07
N SER A 379 6.95 -14.24 22.26
CA SER A 379 6.34 -15.21 21.32
C SER A 379 7.36 -15.78 20.33
N ASN A 380 7.01 -16.89 19.68
CA ASN A 380 7.87 -17.49 18.64
C ASN A 380 8.10 -16.50 17.49
N LEU A 381 7.07 -15.77 17.05
CA LEU A 381 7.22 -14.74 16.01
C LEU A 381 8.15 -13.60 16.47
N HIS A 382 7.96 -13.04 17.68
CA HIS A 382 8.85 -12.01 18.23
C HIS A 382 10.32 -12.48 18.33
N ARG A 383 10.56 -13.78 18.58
CA ARG A 383 11.92 -14.34 18.56
C ARG A 383 12.49 -14.34 17.14
N VAL A 384 11.73 -14.80 16.15
CA VAL A 384 12.18 -14.89 14.75
C VAL A 384 12.32 -13.50 14.10
N ASP A 385 11.46 -12.54 14.44
CA ASP A 385 11.61 -11.14 14.01
C ASP A 385 12.95 -10.54 14.52
N ASN A 386 13.37 -10.88 15.74
CA ASN A 386 14.58 -10.38 16.40
C ASN A 386 15.89 -11.09 15.98
N VAL A 387 15.89 -12.41 15.71
CA VAL A 387 17.14 -13.17 15.40
C VAL A 387 17.10 -14.02 14.12
N GLY A 388 16.01 -13.95 13.34
CA GLY A 388 15.79 -14.77 12.16
C GLY A 388 15.37 -16.21 12.48
N PHE A 389 15.05 -16.97 11.43
CA PHE A 389 14.83 -18.42 11.51
C PHE A 389 16.10 -19.08 10.99
N LYS A 390 16.82 -19.81 11.85
CA LYS A 390 18.07 -20.48 11.48
C LYS A 390 17.79 -21.97 11.17
N PRO A 391 18.58 -22.66 10.32
CA PRO A 391 18.32 -24.06 9.93
C PRO A 391 18.17 -25.05 11.09
N SER A 392 18.85 -24.80 12.22
CA SER A 392 18.74 -25.59 13.45
C SER A 392 17.67 -25.07 14.43
N SER A 393 16.68 -24.33 13.94
CA SER A 393 15.59 -23.76 14.75
C SER A 393 14.60 -24.83 15.16
N MET A 394 14.41 -24.99 16.47
CA MET A 394 13.35 -25.83 17.06
C MET A 394 12.00 -25.10 17.15
N ILE A 395 11.86 -23.90 16.55
CA ILE A 395 10.61 -23.13 16.58
C ILE A 395 9.60 -23.75 15.60
N PRO A 396 8.41 -24.18 16.05
CA PRO A 396 7.39 -24.72 15.15
C PRO A 396 6.89 -23.67 14.15
N ALA A 397 6.93 -24.02 12.87
CA ALA A 397 6.25 -23.35 11.78
C ALA A 397 5.34 -24.36 11.06
N VAL A 398 4.17 -23.92 10.61
CA VAL A 398 3.31 -24.76 9.75
C VAL A 398 3.90 -24.91 8.35
N ALA A 399 3.30 -25.80 7.55
CA ALA A 399 3.63 -25.91 6.13
C ALA A 399 3.15 -24.68 5.33
N PHE A 400 3.49 -24.63 4.05
CA PHE A 400 2.94 -23.66 3.10
C PHE A 400 2.07 -24.34 2.03
N GLU A 401 1.24 -23.54 1.36
CA GLU A 401 0.25 -23.94 0.37
C GLU A 401 0.53 -23.26 -0.99
N CYS A 402 0.36 -24.00 -2.09
CA CYS A 402 0.26 -23.50 -3.46
C CYS A 402 -0.79 -24.34 -4.21
N PRO A 403 -1.91 -23.74 -4.67
CA PRO A 403 -2.29 -22.35 -4.42
C PRO A 403 -2.61 -22.09 -2.93
N PRO A 404 -2.53 -20.85 -2.45
CA PRO A 404 -2.90 -20.51 -1.08
C PRO A 404 -4.42 -20.54 -0.93
N ARG A 405 -4.91 -20.98 0.22
CA ARG A 405 -6.34 -21.20 0.48
C ARG A 405 -7.22 -19.96 0.31
N ILE A 406 -6.66 -18.74 0.44
CA ILE A 406 -7.35 -17.50 0.03
C ILE A 406 -7.79 -17.57 -1.44
N LYS A 407 -6.87 -17.84 -2.39
CA LYS A 407 -7.21 -17.94 -3.81
C LYS A 407 -8.11 -19.15 -4.08
N HIS A 408 -7.95 -20.26 -3.35
CA HIS A 408 -8.91 -21.37 -3.41
C HIS A 408 -10.33 -20.91 -3.07
N ASN A 409 -10.53 -20.27 -1.92
CA ASN A 409 -11.85 -19.91 -1.43
C ASN A 409 -12.53 -18.86 -2.32
N TYR A 410 -11.77 -17.90 -2.86
CA TYR A 410 -12.27 -16.96 -3.88
C TYR A 410 -12.54 -17.63 -5.25
N THR A 411 -11.76 -18.65 -5.64
CA THR A 411 -12.03 -19.44 -6.86
C THR A 411 -13.30 -20.26 -6.72
N ILE A 412 -13.52 -20.96 -5.59
CA ILE A 412 -14.75 -21.71 -5.32
C ILE A 412 -15.96 -20.76 -5.24
N TRP A 413 -15.82 -19.57 -4.65
CA TRP A 413 -16.86 -18.54 -4.68
C TRP A 413 -17.20 -18.12 -6.11
N ALA A 414 -16.18 -17.85 -6.95
CA ALA A 414 -16.38 -17.44 -8.34
C ALA A 414 -17.13 -18.53 -9.13
N ILE A 415 -16.74 -19.80 -8.98
CA ILE A 415 -17.40 -20.91 -9.68
C ILE A 415 -18.85 -21.10 -9.23
N ASN A 416 -19.15 -20.93 -7.94
CA ASN A 416 -20.55 -20.93 -7.45
C ASN A 416 -21.36 -19.77 -8.06
N ASP A 417 -20.77 -18.57 -8.15
CA ASP A 417 -21.41 -17.41 -8.74
C ASP A 417 -21.65 -17.59 -10.26
N GLU A 418 -20.74 -18.23 -10.99
CA GLU A 418 -20.91 -18.61 -12.40
C GLU A 418 -22.05 -19.62 -12.61
N ILE A 419 -22.14 -20.64 -11.76
CA ILE A 419 -23.25 -21.63 -11.76
C ILE A 419 -24.59 -20.90 -11.54
N SER A 420 -24.68 -20.07 -10.49
CA SER A 420 -25.90 -19.33 -10.17
C SER A 420 -26.13 -18.05 -11.01
N GLN A 421 -25.33 -17.81 -12.06
CA GLN A 421 -25.79 -17.02 -13.21
C GLN A 421 -26.52 -17.89 -14.22
N ARG A 422 -26.00 -19.06 -14.55
CA ARG A 422 -26.56 -19.97 -15.57
C ARG A 422 -27.93 -20.48 -15.17
N GLU A 423 -28.09 -20.89 -13.90
CA GLU A 423 -29.38 -21.25 -13.30
C GLU A 423 -30.43 -20.12 -13.41
N LYS A 424 -30.01 -18.86 -13.46
CA LYS A 424 -30.92 -17.70 -13.58
C LYS A 424 -31.25 -17.35 -15.02
N VAL A 425 -30.31 -17.53 -15.96
CA VAL A 425 -30.59 -17.40 -17.40
C VAL A 425 -31.55 -18.51 -17.83
N GLU A 426 -31.30 -19.75 -17.39
CA GLU A 426 -32.14 -20.92 -17.63
C GLU A 426 -33.58 -20.75 -17.09
N ALA A 427 -33.74 -20.09 -15.94
CA ALA A 427 -35.04 -19.74 -15.38
C ALA A 427 -35.74 -18.54 -16.06
N CYS A 428 -35.07 -17.82 -16.95
CA CYS A 428 -35.58 -16.62 -17.64
C CYS A 428 -35.80 -16.90 -19.14
N THR A 429 -36.78 -17.75 -19.45
CA THR A 429 -37.15 -18.09 -20.83
C THR A 429 -37.57 -16.84 -21.63
N SER A 430 -36.96 -16.62 -22.78
CA SER A 430 -37.33 -15.52 -23.68
C SER A 430 -38.66 -15.82 -24.39
N PRO A 431 -39.66 -14.92 -24.35
CA PRO A 431 -40.93 -15.09 -25.05
C PRO A 431 -40.83 -14.87 -26.57
N TYR A 432 -39.63 -14.57 -27.10
CA TYR A 432 -39.37 -14.30 -28.51
C TYR A 432 -38.50 -15.38 -29.20
N GLU A 433 -37.96 -16.34 -28.45
CA GLU A 433 -37.15 -17.44 -28.99
C GLU A 433 -38.05 -18.61 -29.45
N THR A 434 -37.64 -19.29 -30.52
CA THR A 434 -38.27 -20.56 -30.92
C THR A 434 -37.91 -21.69 -29.96
N ALA A 435 -38.74 -22.73 -29.91
CA ALA A 435 -38.49 -23.92 -29.07
C ALA A 435 -37.16 -24.64 -29.41
N GLN A 436 -36.63 -24.46 -30.63
CA GLN A 436 -35.33 -25.00 -31.03
C GLN A 436 -34.17 -24.17 -30.47
N GLU A 437 -34.29 -22.84 -30.46
CA GLU A 437 -33.31 -21.94 -29.85
C GLU A 437 -33.30 -22.07 -28.32
N GLN A 438 -34.49 -22.09 -27.68
CA GLN A 438 -34.62 -22.32 -26.23
C GLN A 438 -33.97 -23.64 -25.80
N LYS A 439 -34.15 -24.71 -26.59
CA LYS A 439 -33.48 -25.99 -26.32
C LYS A 439 -31.96 -25.88 -26.48
N ALA A 440 -31.48 -25.31 -27.58
CA ALA A 440 -30.03 -25.16 -27.81
C ALA A 440 -29.36 -24.32 -26.70
N THR A 441 -30.05 -23.30 -26.19
CA THR A 441 -29.61 -22.49 -25.04
C THR A 441 -29.55 -23.31 -23.75
N SER A 442 -30.56 -24.13 -23.43
CA SER A 442 -30.52 -24.99 -22.23
C SER A 442 -29.46 -26.10 -22.34
N ASP A 443 -29.35 -26.78 -23.50
CA ASP A 443 -28.31 -27.79 -23.75
C ASP A 443 -26.88 -27.20 -23.57
N LEU A 444 -26.66 -25.94 -23.97
CA LEU A 444 -25.43 -25.19 -23.75
C LEU A 444 -25.23 -24.83 -22.26
N LEU A 445 -26.26 -24.28 -21.60
CA LEU A 445 -26.19 -23.87 -20.20
C LEU A 445 -25.93 -25.06 -19.26
N GLU A 446 -26.55 -26.22 -19.51
CA GLU A 446 -26.25 -27.47 -18.80
C GLU A 446 -24.81 -27.95 -19.04
N THR A 447 -24.31 -27.83 -20.27
CA THR A 447 -22.93 -28.20 -20.59
C THR A 447 -21.92 -27.31 -19.84
N GLU A 448 -22.13 -26.00 -19.79
CA GLU A 448 -21.29 -25.09 -18.99
C GLU A 448 -21.45 -25.31 -17.48
N LYS A 449 -22.68 -25.48 -16.99
CA LYS A 449 -22.99 -25.74 -15.57
C LYS A 449 -22.30 -27.02 -15.09
N LYS A 450 -22.34 -28.10 -15.89
CA LYS A 450 -21.62 -29.35 -15.64
C LYS A 450 -20.10 -29.12 -15.57
N HIS A 451 -19.51 -28.39 -16.53
CA HIS A 451 -18.07 -28.08 -16.51
C HIS A 451 -17.65 -27.37 -15.21
N PHE A 452 -18.43 -26.38 -14.75
CA PHE A 452 -18.15 -25.69 -13.49
C PHE A 452 -18.34 -26.57 -12.24
N ILE A 453 -19.29 -27.51 -12.25
CA ILE A 453 -19.46 -28.50 -11.17
C ILE A 453 -18.25 -29.45 -11.11
N GLU A 454 -17.76 -29.91 -12.26
CA GLU A 454 -16.57 -30.78 -12.37
C GLU A 454 -15.29 -30.03 -11.96
N GLU A 455 -15.09 -28.78 -12.42
CA GLU A 455 -14.00 -27.90 -12.01
C GLU A 455 -13.97 -27.69 -10.49
N LYS A 456 -15.13 -27.36 -9.90
CA LYS A 456 -15.31 -27.19 -8.44
C LYS A 456 -14.96 -28.47 -7.68
N ALA A 457 -15.45 -29.62 -8.14
CA ALA A 457 -15.19 -30.91 -7.51
C ALA A 457 -13.69 -31.26 -7.55
N ALA A 458 -13.02 -31.03 -8.68
CA ALA A 458 -11.58 -31.26 -8.83
C ALA A 458 -10.75 -30.36 -7.89
N LYS A 459 -11.05 -29.06 -7.83
CA LYS A 459 -10.36 -28.10 -6.95
C LYS A 459 -10.55 -28.42 -5.47
N ILE A 460 -11.76 -28.82 -5.04
CA ILE A 460 -12.03 -29.29 -3.67
C ILE A 460 -11.27 -30.58 -3.38
N ALA A 461 -11.30 -31.56 -4.30
CA ALA A 461 -10.58 -32.82 -4.13
C ALA A 461 -9.06 -32.63 -4.02
N HIS A 462 -8.48 -31.66 -4.75
CA HIS A 462 -7.06 -31.30 -4.62
C HIS A 462 -6.71 -30.79 -3.21
N PHE A 463 -7.60 -30.03 -2.56
CA PHE A 463 -7.40 -29.58 -1.18
C PHE A 463 -7.59 -30.72 -0.18
N ASN A 464 -8.67 -31.49 -0.29
CA ASN A 464 -8.95 -32.63 0.60
C ASN A 464 -7.87 -33.73 0.53
N LYS A 465 -7.22 -33.93 -0.63
CA LYS A 465 -6.08 -34.85 -0.81
C LYS A 465 -4.73 -34.28 -0.34
N GLY A 466 -4.69 -33.07 0.22
CA GLY A 466 -3.47 -32.42 0.69
C GLY A 466 -2.51 -31.93 -0.41
N LEU A 467 -2.87 -32.08 -1.69
CA LEU A 467 -1.99 -31.85 -2.84
C LEU A 467 -1.49 -30.41 -2.96
N HIS A 468 -2.22 -29.46 -2.38
CA HIS A 468 -1.85 -28.05 -2.25
C HIS A 468 -0.61 -27.80 -1.37
N THR A 469 -0.25 -28.71 -0.47
CA THR A 469 0.87 -28.53 0.48
C THR A 469 2.23 -28.56 -0.23
N ILE A 470 3.08 -27.55 0.00
CA ILE A 470 4.36 -27.39 -0.73
C ILE A 470 5.60 -27.82 0.03
N GLY A 471 5.64 -27.64 1.35
CA GLY A 471 6.89 -27.68 2.10
C GLY A 471 6.83 -26.91 3.43
N LYS A 472 7.98 -26.70 4.07
CA LYS A 472 8.10 -26.01 5.39
C LYS A 472 9.23 -24.99 5.40
N LEU A 473 9.18 -24.06 6.35
CA LEU A 473 10.21 -23.03 6.55
C LEU A 473 11.55 -23.68 6.92
N TYR A 474 12.62 -23.30 6.23
CA TYR A 474 13.98 -23.77 6.48
C TYR A 474 14.83 -22.70 7.17
N ALA A 475 14.86 -21.49 6.61
CA ALA A 475 15.60 -20.35 7.16
C ALA A 475 14.92 -19.02 6.79
N ALA A 476 15.22 -17.94 7.52
CA ALA A 476 14.79 -16.59 7.20
C ALA A 476 15.64 -15.52 7.92
N SER A 477 15.74 -14.32 7.33
CA SER A 477 16.47 -13.18 7.90
C SER A 477 15.92 -12.68 9.24
N GLY A 478 14.62 -12.83 9.47
CA GLY A 478 13.93 -12.01 10.46
C GLY A 478 13.83 -10.56 9.99
N PHE A 479 13.64 -9.64 10.94
CA PHE A 479 13.45 -8.21 10.70
C PHE A 479 14.55 -7.33 11.31
N LYS A 480 15.37 -7.83 12.23
CA LYS A 480 16.45 -7.05 12.86
C LYS A 480 17.75 -6.97 12.04
N GLU A 481 18.04 -8.01 11.28
CA GLU A 481 19.24 -8.07 10.43
C GLU A 481 19.15 -7.01 9.32
N ARG A 482 20.31 -6.47 8.91
CA ARG A 482 20.46 -5.43 7.87
C ARG A 482 21.64 -5.78 6.98
N SER A 483 21.60 -5.36 5.72
CA SER A 483 22.77 -5.40 4.84
C SER A 483 23.84 -4.37 5.24
N ASP A 484 25.04 -4.49 4.66
CA ASP A 484 26.18 -3.62 4.95
C ASP A 484 25.87 -2.12 4.72
N ASP A 485 24.98 -1.82 3.77
CA ASP A 485 24.48 -0.48 3.43
C ASP A 485 23.20 -0.08 4.18
N GLN A 486 22.85 -0.80 5.25
CA GLN A 486 21.66 -0.62 6.09
C GLN A 486 20.31 -0.90 5.41
N GLY A 487 20.29 -1.57 4.27
CA GLY A 487 19.05 -2.08 3.66
C GLY A 487 18.41 -3.24 4.44
N ARG A 488 17.12 -3.45 4.24
CA ARG A 488 16.37 -4.56 4.85
C ARG A 488 16.48 -5.83 4.01
N LEU A 489 16.66 -6.96 4.69
CA LEU A 489 16.97 -8.25 4.06
C LEU A 489 15.73 -9.08 3.70
N ASP A 490 14.72 -9.09 4.59
CA ASP A 490 13.36 -9.65 4.42
C ASP A 490 13.26 -10.90 3.52
N TRP A 491 14.10 -11.92 3.73
CA TRP A 491 14.12 -13.14 2.92
C TRP A 491 13.76 -14.38 3.75
N ALA A 492 13.17 -15.38 3.08
CA ALA A 492 12.90 -16.70 3.63
C ALA A 492 13.17 -17.80 2.60
N LEU A 493 13.62 -18.95 3.11
CA LEU A 493 13.84 -20.18 2.36
C LEU A 493 12.85 -21.25 2.81
N ILE A 494 12.18 -21.85 1.85
CA ILE A 494 11.25 -22.96 2.04
C ILE A 494 11.92 -24.25 1.53
N ASN A 495 11.95 -25.28 2.37
CA ASN A 495 12.26 -26.64 1.94
C ASN A 495 11.01 -27.22 1.26
N ILE A 496 11.08 -27.40 -0.07
CA ILE A 496 9.96 -27.81 -0.93
C ILE A 496 9.96 -29.33 -1.10
N ASN A 497 8.78 -29.94 -0.94
CA ASN A 497 8.55 -31.35 -1.20
C ASN A 497 8.95 -31.69 -2.66
N ASN A 498 9.83 -32.68 -2.87
CA ASN A 498 10.32 -33.08 -4.20
C ASN A 498 9.19 -33.31 -5.24
N SER A 499 8.04 -33.82 -4.81
CA SER A 499 6.85 -33.99 -5.66
C SER A 499 6.34 -32.67 -6.25
N ARG A 500 6.44 -31.55 -5.52
CA ARG A 500 5.97 -30.22 -5.90
C ARG A 500 7.01 -29.32 -6.58
N VAL A 501 8.30 -29.69 -6.60
CA VAL A 501 9.36 -28.88 -7.23
C VAL A 501 9.10 -28.69 -8.74
N GLY A 502 8.87 -27.46 -9.17
CA GLY A 502 8.82 -27.04 -10.58
C GLY A 502 10.14 -26.41 -11.03
N ASN A 503 10.09 -25.33 -11.83
CA ASN A 503 11.29 -24.79 -12.50
C ASN A 503 11.49 -23.27 -12.34
N ASN A 504 12.64 -22.78 -12.83
CA ASN A 504 13.04 -21.37 -12.85
C ASN A 504 12.82 -20.70 -14.23
N GLN A 505 11.81 -21.12 -15.01
CA GLN A 505 11.60 -20.61 -16.37
C GLN A 505 10.92 -19.24 -16.39
N LEU A 506 11.46 -18.32 -17.18
CA LEU A 506 10.92 -16.97 -17.40
C LEU A 506 9.76 -16.99 -18.43
N PRO A 507 8.75 -16.11 -18.32
CA PRO A 507 7.54 -16.19 -19.15
C PRO A 507 7.79 -16.04 -20.64
N GLY A 508 6.96 -16.71 -21.44
CA GLY A 508 6.97 -16.60 -22.90
C GLY A 508 6.28 -15.35 -23.44
N LYS A 509 6.36 -15.19 -24.77
CA LYS A 509 5.81 -14.06 -25.52
C LYS A 509 4.37 -13.70 -25.15
N GLU A 510 3.48 -14.69 -25.03
CA GLU A 510 2.05 -14.42 -24.81
C GLU A 510 1.77 -13.80 -23.43
N THR A 511 2.53 -14.14 -22.39
CA THR A 511 2.43 -13.49 -21.07
C THR A 511 2.86 -12.02 -21.13
N TRP A 512 3.77 -11.68 -22.04
CA TRP A 512 4.28 -10.33 -22.26
C TRP A 512 3.54 -9.54 -23.35
N LYS A 513 2.52 -10.13 -23.99
CA LYS A 513 1.83 -9.58 -25.17
C LYS A 513 1.31 -8.15 -24.99
N ARG A 514 0.84 -7.78 -23.79
CA ARG A 514 0.38 -6.42 -23.46
C ARG A 514 1.50 -5.36 -23.45
N TRP A 515 2.76 -5.76 -23.23
CA TRP A 515 3.88 -4.85 -23.00
C TRP A 515 4.57 -4.35 -24.29
N GLY A 516 4.31 -4.98 -25.45
CA GLY A 516 4.86 -4.53 -26.72
C GLY A 516 6.39 -4.38 -26.69
N GLY A 517 6.88 -3.14 -26.85
CA GLY A 517 8.29 -2.79 -26.81
C GLY A 517 8.95 -2.79 -25.42
N ASP A 518 8.16 -2.77 -24.34
CA ASP A 518 8.65 -2.84 -22.96
C ASP A 518 8.85 -4.28 -22.45
N ALA A 519 8.63 -5.28 -23.32
CA ALA A 519 8.78 -6.69 -23.01
C ALA A 519 10.25 -7.17 -23.09
N PRO A 520 10.70 -8.08 -22.20
CA PRO A 520 12.06 -8.62 -22.20
C PRO A 520 12.18 -9.74 -23.25
N PHE A 521 12.06 -9.40 -24.54
CA PHE A 521 11.97 -10.38 -25.62
C PHE A 521 13.19 -11.32 -25.74
N LEU A 522 14.34 -10.90 -25.21
CA LEU A 522 15.55 -11.73 -25.12
C LEU A 522 15.46 -12.83 -24.06
N THR A 523 14.50 -12.81 -23.14
CA THR A 523 14.38 -13.78 -22.02
C THR A 523 13.24 -14.79 -22.18
N TYR A 524 12.39 -14.65 -23.21
CA TYR A 524 11.19 -15.50 -23.39
C TYR A 524 11.50 -17.01 -23.30
N ASN A 525 10.80 -17.70 -22.40
CA ASN A 525 10.93 -19.15 -22.13
C ASN A 525 12.34 -19.61 -21.70
N LYS A 526 13.28 -18.71 -21.37
CA LYS A 526 14.63 -19.06 -20.90
C LYS A 526 14.64 -19.27 -19.37
N PRO A 527 15.58 -20.05 -18.81
CA PRO A 527 15.77 -20.08 -17.37
C PRO A 527 16.22 -18.71 -16.83
N LEU A 528 15.77 -18.36 -15.63
CA LEU A 528 16.36 -17.33 -14.79
C LEU A 528 17.84 -17.64 -14.58
N ARG A 529 18.69 -16.63 -14.66
CA ARG A 529 20.14 -16.76 -14.61
C ARG A 529 20.71 -16.22 -13.30
N PRO A 530 21.91 -16.68 -12.88
CA PRO A 530 22.71 -16.00 -11.88
C PRO A 530 22.89 -14.51 -12.18
N GLN A 531 23.22 -13.73 -11.17
CA GLN A 531 23.38 -12.28 -11.28
C GLN A 531 24.44 -11.90 -12.33
N ALA A 532 24.01 -11.19 -13.37
CA ALA A 532 24.89 -10.65 -14.41
C ALA A 532 25.17 -9.15 -14.24
N MET A 533 24.26 -8.42 -13.57
CA MET A 533 24.37 -7.00 -13.24
C MET A 533 23.91 -6.73 -11.81
N SER A 534 24.41 -5.65 -11.21
CA SER A 534 23.99 -5.20 -9.87
C SER A 534 23.18 -3.91 -9.95
N ILE A 535 22.17 -3.80 -9.08
CA ILE A 535 21.44 -2.55 -8.81
C ILE A 535 22.19 -1.64 -7.81
N ARG A 536 23.29 -2.11 -7.21
CA ARG A 536 24.09 -1.31 -6.26
C ARG A 536 24.92 -0.27 -7.00
N LEU A 537 25.05 0.91 -6.38
CA LEU A 537 25.80 2.03 -6.93
C LEU A 537 27.31 1.74 -6.93
N ASN A 538 27.82 1.31 -8.09
CA ASN A 538 29.25 1.12 -8.42
C ASN A 538 30.06 0.27 -7.42
N PRO A 539 30.22 -1.04 -7.65
CA PRO A 539 31.46 -1.69 -7.23
C PRO A 539 32.66 -1.07 -7.99
N PRO A 540 33.90 -1.13 -7.47
CA PRO A 540 35.11 -0.63 -8.16
C PRO A 540 35.48 -1.35 -9.47
N THR A 541 34.64 -2.27 -9.96
CA THR A 541 34.98 -3.30 -10.96
C THR A 541 34.30 -3.12 -12.32
N GLY A 542 33.68 -1.96 -12.58
CA GLY A 542 33.25 -1.56 -13.94
C GLY A 542 32.03 -2.30 -14.52
N MET A 543 31.27 -3.04 -13.71
CA MET A 543 30.07 -3.75 -14.14
C MET A 543 28.96 -2.77 -14.57
N GLN A 544 28.25 -3.07 -15.67
CA GLN A 544 27.14 -2.24 -16.15
C GLN A 544 25.98 -2.21 -15.14
N ARG A 545 25.30 -1.06 -15.05
CA ARG A 545 24.07 -0.88 -14.27
C ARG A 545 22.87 -1.29 -15.10
N THR A 546 21.88 -1.94 -14.49
CA THR A 546 20.54 -1.97 -15.09
C THR A 546 19.82 -0.63 -14.87
N THR A 547 19.06 -0.17 -15.86
CA THR A 547 18.11 0.95 -15.75
C THR A 547 16.67 0.50 -15.54
N ASP A 548 16.42 -0.79 -15.72
CA ASP A 548 15.10 -1.39 -15.87
C ASP A 548 15.05 -2.76 -15.18
N GLY A 549 13.85 -3.28 -14.95
CA GLY A 549 13.68 -4.58 -14.30
C GLY A 549 12.34 -5.20 -14.60
N TRP A 550 12.36 -6.51 -14.79
CA TRP A 550 11.16 -7.30 -15.04
C TRP A 550 10.92 -8.27 -13.89
N LYS A 551 9.66 -8.55 -13.58
CA LYS A 551 9.27 -9.57 -12.59
C LYS A 551 8.03 -10.33 -13.02
N LEU A 552 7.80 -11.47 -12.36
CA LEU A 552 6.52 -12.17 -12.37
C LEU A 552 5.99 -12.21 -10.93
N GLY A 553 4.87 -11.53 -10.68
CA GLY A 553 4.23 -11.48 -9.36
C GLY A 553 2.90 -12.23 -9.31
N ALA A 554 2.60 -12.83 -8.16
CA ALA A 554 1.40 -13.63 -7.96
C ALA A 554 0.07 -12.85 -8.07
N THR A 555 0.11 -11.51 -8.09
CA THR A 555 -1.07 -10.65 -8.31
C THR A 555 -1.00 -9.94 -9.66
N THR A 556 0.05 -9.15 -9.92
CA THR A 556 0.16 -8.32 -11.15
C THR A 556 0.61 -9.09 -12.40
N GLY A 557 1.13 -10.32 -12.23
CA GLY A 557 1.70 -11.11 -13.31
C GLY A 557 2.99 -10.49 -13.86
N ALA A 558 3.20 -10.67 -15.16
CA ALA A 558 4.38 -10.14 -15.86
C ALA A 558 4.35 -8.60 -15.88
N THR A 559 5.39 -7.98 -15.31
CA THR A 559 5.46 -6.54 -15.05
C THR A 559 6.87 -5.98 -15.29
N ALA A 560 6.96 -4.84 -15.96
CA ALA A 560 8.20 -4.10 -16.21
C ALA A 560 8.25 -2.80 -15.39
N GLY A 561 9.42 -2.45 -14.86
CA GLY A 561 9.62 -1.30 -13.98
C GLY A 561 10.93 -0.56 -14.23
N GLU A 562 10.97 0.70 -13.84
CA GLU A 562 12.12 1.60 -14.00
C GLU A 562 12.91 1.68 -12.69
N PHE A 563 14.24 1.62 -12.74
CA PHE A 563 15.10 1.57 -11.55
C PHE A 563 15.46 2.95 -10.98
N HIS A 564 15.20 3.16 -9.69
CA HIS A 564 15.73 4.31 -8.95
C HIS A 564 17.18 4.09 -8.54
N SER A 565 18.10 4.65 -9.33
CA SER A 565 19.54 4.71 -9.03
C SER A 565 19.92 5.57 -7.81
N ILE A 566 18.96 5.97 -6.96
CA ILE A 566 19.19 6.73 -5.74
C ILE A 566 18.49 6.02 -4.57
N LYS A 567 19.28 5.59 -3.58
CA LYS A 567 18.79 4.87 -2.40
C LYS A 567 17.88 5.76 -1.54
N PHE A 568 16.73 5.27 -1.14
CA PHE A 568 15.81 5.96 -0.22
C PHE A 568 16.12 5.62 1.24
N GLN A 569 15.62 6.41 2.19
CA GLN A 569 15.64 6.07 3.62
C GLN A 569 14.20 5.78 4.05
N VAL A 570 13.96 4.61 4.64
CA VAL A 570 12.62 4.02 4.81
C VAL A 570 12.41 3.49 6.23
N ASN A 571 11.25 3.77 6.82
CA ASN A 571 10.86 3.32 8.15
C ASN A 571 9.51 2.58 8.05
N LEU A 572 9.49 1.29 8.39
CA LEU A 572 8.35 0.40 8.19
C LEU A 572 7.70 0.03 9.52
N LEU A 573 6.37 0.00 9.60
CA LEU A 573 5.66 -0.41 10.81
C LEU A 573 5.91 -1.89 11.17
N ASP A 574 6.25 -2.71 10.17
CA ASP A 574 6.60 -4.13 10.28
C ASP A 574 7.62 -4.43 11.39
N ASP A 575 8.68 -3.62 11.51
CA ASP A 575 9.81 -3.83 12.42
C ASP A 575 9.97 -2.74 13.49
N ARG A 576 9.05 -1.77 13.56
CA ARG A 576 8.95 -0.74 14.61
C ARG A 576 9.05 -1.29 16.03
N HIS A 577 8.51 -2.49 16.27
CA HIS A 577 8.53 -3.17 17.57
C HIS A 577 9.93 -3.64 18.04
N LEU A 578 10.94 -3.61 17.16
CA LEU A 578 12.32 -4.02 17.44
C LEU A 578 13.25 -2.83 17.78
N ASN A 579 12.78 -1.58 17.65
CA ASN A 579 13.59 -0.35 17.74
C ASN A 579 14.84 -0.38 16.84
N VAL A 580 14.68 -0.87 15.61
CA VAL A 580 15.74 -0.92 14.60
C VAL A 580 16.03 0.47 14.00
N PRO A 581 17.26 0.72 13.52
CA PRO A 581 17.54 1.88 12.67
C PRO A 581 16.68 1.87 11.40
N THR A 582 16.38 3.08 10.91
CA THR A 582 15.78 3.30 9.60
C THR A 582 16.62 2.62 8.52
N SER A 583 15.99 1.89 7.60
CA SER A 583 16.72 1.19 6.55
C SER A 583 16.98 2.07 5.33
N THR A 584 17.92 1.65 4.49
CA THR A 584 18.28 2.32 3.24
C THR A 584 17.96 1.41 2.06
N GLU A 585 16.95 1.76 1.26
CA GLU A 585 16.33 0.85 0.29
C GLU A 585 16.59 1.26 -1.17
N TYR A 586 16.70 0.27 -2.04
CA TYR A 586 16.65 0.44 -3.50
C TYR A 586 15.20 0.27 -3.97
N ALA A 587 14.82 0.92 -5.08
CA ALA A 587 13.44 0.92 -5.53
C ALA A 587 13.25 0.83 -7.05
N PHE A 588 12.09 0.35 -7.46
CA PHE A 588 11.56 0.44 -8.82
C PHE A 588 10.18 1.11 -8.81
N GLN A 589 9.83 1.82 -9.87
CA GLN A 589 8.46 2.30 -10.14
C GLN A 589 7.91 1.66 -11.43
N SER A 590 6.65 1.97 -11.84
CA SER A 590 6.22 1.56 -13.17
C SER A 590 7.00 2.28 -14.25
N ARG A 591 7.45 1.52 -15.26
CA ARG A 591 8.11 2.04 -16.47
C ARG A 591 7.13 2.69 -17.44
N ASN A 592 5.88 2.23 -17.44
CA ASN A 592 4.87 2.66 -18.39
C ASN A 592 3.49 2.64 -17.69
N LEU A 593 2.96 3.83 -17.41
CA LEU A 593 1.79 3.98 -16.53
C LEU A 593 0.52 3.44 -17.22
N ASP A 594 0.43 3.53 -18.54
CA ASP A 594 -0.70 3.05 -19.34
C ASP A 594 -0.79 1.51 -19.35
N LEU A 595 0.33 0.82 -19.12
CA LEU A 595 0.41 -0.63 -18.94
C LEU A 595 0.18 -1.06 -17.48
N GLY A 596 0.00 -0.10 -16.57
CA GLY A 596 -0.36 -0.27 -15.17
C GLY A 596 0.82 -0.32 -14.20
N ARG A 597 0.49 -0.54 -12.92
CA ARG A 597 1.43 -0.55 -11.79
C ARG A 597 2.46 -1.67 -11.90
N PHE A 598 3.73 -1.38 -11.55
CA PHE A 598 4.77 -2.41 -11.46
C PHE A 598 4.41 -3.50 -10.44
N SER A 599 3.78 -3.17 -9.31
CA SER A 599 3.49 -4.14 -8.25
C SER A 599 2.32 -3.75 -7.35
N CYS A 600 1.76 -4.72 -6.62
CA CYS A 600 0.83 -4.50 -5.51
C CYS A 600 0.91 -5.60 -4.43
N ARG A 601 -0.10 -5.67 -3.54
CA ARG A 601 -0.23 -6.72 -2.51
C ARG A 601 -0.24 -8.12 -3.16
N GLY A 602 0.45 -9.08 -2.54
CA GLY A 602 0.62 -10.45 -3.04
C GLY A 602 1.83 -10.65 -3.96
N ASP A 603 2.37 -9.59 -4.58
CA ASP A 603 3.60 -9.69 -5.40
C ASP A 603 4.89 -9.77 -4.56
N SER A 604 4.82 -9.47 -3.26
CA SER A 604 5.93 -9.62 -2.31
C SER A 604 6.53 -11.02 -2.38
N GLY A 605 7.84 -11.11 -2.59
CA GLY A 605 8.57 -12.35 -2.81
C GLY A 605 9.02 -12.55 -4.26
N SER A 606 8.48 -11.75 -5.21
CA SER A 606 8.94 -11.73 -6.59
C SER A 606 10.44 -11.43 -6.70
N VAL A 607 11.14 -12.15 -7.56
CA VAL A 607 12.48 -11.74 -8.00
C VAL A 607 12.37 -10.72 -9.14
N VAL A 608 13.28 -9.75 -9.16
CA VAL A 608 13.47 -8.81 -10.28
C VAL A 608 14.69 -9.28 -11.08
N TYR A 609 14.59 -9.25 -12.41
CA TYR A 609 15.65 -9.65 -13.33
C TYR A 609 15.89 -8.63 -14.45
N ASP A 610 17.08 -8.69 -15.06
CA ASP A 610 17.57 -7.81 -16.13
C ASP A 610 17.16 -8.26 -17.56
N GLU A 611 17.56 -7.51 -18.59
CA GLU A 611 17.18 -7.79 -19.98
C GLU A 611 17.76 -9.09 -20.55
N ARG A 612 18.68 -9.73 -19.81
CA ARG A 612 19.35 -11.00 -20.14
C ARG A 612 18.82 -12.17 -19.33
N GLY A 613 17.90 -11.91 -18.39
CA GLY A 613 17.34 -12.88 -17.45
C GLY A 613 18.18 -13.09 -16.18
N GLY A 614 19.21 -12.27 -15.93
CA GLY A 614 20.00 -12.29 -14.70
C GLY A 614 19.21 -11.71 -13.53
N ILE A 615 19.17 -12.42 -12.40
CA ILE A 615 18.53 -11.90 -11.18
C ILE A 615 19.29 -10.67 -10.64
N VAL A 616 18.57 -9.62 -10.23
CA VAL A 616 19.16 -8.41 -9.64
C VAL A 616 18.70 -8.12 -8.20
N GLY A 617 17.52 -8.63 -7.78
CA GLY A 617 17.03 -8.40 -6.43
C GLY A 617 15.74 -9.13 -6.07
N LEU A 618 15.38 -9.06 -4.78
CA LEU A 618 14.17 -9.63 -4.18
C LEU A 618 13.22 -8.48 -3.77
N MET A 619 12.02 -8.46 -4.33
CA MET A 619 11.04 -7.40 -4.14
C MET A 619 10.16 -7.67 -2.91
N PHE A 620 10.00 -6.69 -2.01
CA PHE A 620 9.37 -6.95 -0.70
C PHE A 620 8.23 -6.01 -0.28
N ARG A 621 8.44 -4.70 -0.25
CA ARG A 621 7.44 -3.71 0.21
C ARG A 621 7.34 -2.54 -0.77
N GLY A 622 6.57 -1.51 -0.44
CA GLY A 622 6.48 -0.29 -1.24
C GLY A 622 5.50 0.74 -0.67
N GLN A 623 5.46 1.91 -1.29
CA GLN A 623 4.64 3.05 -0.90
C GLN A 623 4.11 3.79 -2.14
N VAL A 624 2.79 3.97 -2.20
CA VAL A 624 2.13 4.84 -3.18
C VAL A 624 2.08 6.25 -2.60
N LEU A 625 2.56 7.24 -3.34
CA LEU A 625 2.53 8.66 -2.95
C LEU A 625 1.10 9.19 -3.03
N ASN A 626 0.70 10.16 -2.19
CA ASN A 626 -0.63 10.75 -2.35
C ASN A 626 -0.72 11.53 -3.68
N GLY A 627 -1.92 11.59 -4.25
CA GLY A 627 -2.15 12.23 -5.57
C GLY A 627 -1.60 11.45 -6.77
N ALA A 628 -0.71 10.46 -6.59
CA ALA A 628 -0.28 9.60 -7.68
C ALA A 628 -1.44 8.70 -8.17
N SER A 629 -1.59 8.54 -9.49
CA SER A 629 -2.67 7.70 -10.03
C SER A 629 -2.51 6.23 -9.64
N GLU A 630 -3.62 5.49 -9.50
CA GLU A 630 -3.59 4.05 -9.18
C GLU A 630 -2.78 3.22 -10.19
N GLN A 631 -2.71 3.71 -11.43
CA GLN A 631 -1.95 3.15 -12.54
C GLN A 631 -0.44 3.44 -12.44
N SER A 632 -0.06 4.63 -11.95
CA SER A 632 1.34 5.08 -11.94
C SER A 632 2.28 4.16 -11.17
N GLY A 633 1.75 3.51 -10.11
CA GLY A 633 2.47 2.53 -9.32
C GLY A 633 3.45 3.16 -8.34
N GLY A 634 3.26 2.88 -7.05
CA GLY A 634 4.13 3.39 -5.99
C GLY A 634 5.59 2.93 -6.10
N LEU A 635 6.44 3.53 -5.28
CA LEU A 635 7.84 3.14 -5.12
C LEU A 635 7.91 1.75 -4.50
N ILE A 636 8.45 0.77 -5.21
CA ILE A 636 8.51 -0.64 -4.79
C ILE A 636 9.93 -0.98 -4.35
N TYR A 637 10.09 -1.36 -3.08
CA TYR A 637 11.40 -1.62 -2.45
C TYR A 637 11.92 -3.02 -2.79
N VAL A 638 13.22 -3.08 -3.12
CA VAL A 638 13.92 -4.29 -3.60
C VAL A 638 15.26 -4.43 -2.88
N THR A 639 15.48 -5.57 -2.25
CA THR A 639 16.78 -5.93 -1.67
C THR A 639 17.71 -6.47 -2.78
N PRO A 640 18.94 -5.95 -2.95
CA PRO A 640 19.91 -6.51 -3.91
C PRO A 640 20.20 -8.00 -3.63
N ILE A 641 20.22 -8.82 -4.67
CA ILE A 641 20.29 -10.28 -4.52
C ILE A 641 21.61 -10.74 -3.87
N GLU A 642 22.70 -10.02 -4.06
CA GLU A 642 23.97 -10.24 -3.38
C GLU A 642 23.87 -10.08 -1.86
N HIS A 643 23.05 -9.15 -1.36
CA HIS A 643 22.83 -8.98 0.08
C HIS A 643 21.95 -10.10 0.66
N VAL A 644 20.95 -10.57 -0.10
CA VAL A 644 20.16 -11.75 0.24
C VAL A 644 21.07 -13.00 0.34
N PHE A 645 21.89 -13.27 -0.67
CA PHE A 645 22.77 -14.45 -0.67
C PHE A 645 23.85 -14.38 0.42
N ASN A 646 24.45 -13.21 0.68
CA ASN A 646 25.41 -13.04 1.78
C ASN A 646 24.77 -13.28 3.16
N SER A 647 23.54 -12.77 3.38
CA SER A 647 22.80 -13.03 4.62
C SER A 647 22.37 -14.50 4.76
N ILE A 648 22.01 -15.20 3.67
CA ILE A 648 21.77 -16.66 3.71
C ILE A 648 23.04 -17.40 4.15
N LYS A 649 24.23 -17.06 3.60
CA LYS A 649 25.51 -17.61 4.05
C LYS A 649 25.76 -17.31 5.54
N GLY A 650 25.46 -16.10 6.01
CA GLY A 650 25.55 -15.70 7.42
C GLY A 650 24.49 -16.28 8.38
N ALA A 651 23.38 -16.82 7.86
CA ALA A 651 22.31 -17.43 8.66
C ALA A 651 22.54 -18.90 9.01
N HIS A 652 23.61 -19.50 8.49
CA HIS A 652 24.06 -20.86 8.82
C HIS A 652 25.20 -20.78 9.86
N ARG A 653 25.79 -21.91 10.28
CA ARG A 653 27.03 -21.83 11.08
C ARG A 653 28.14 -21.25 10.21
N LYS A 654 29.11 -20.58 10.82
CA LYS A 654 30.25 -20.01 10.10
C LYS A 654 30.93 -21.11 9.27
N ASP A 655 31.17 -20.81 8.00
CA ASP A 655 31.78 -21.70 7.00
C ASP A 655 30.99 -23.01 6.72
N GLU A 656 29.69 -23.09 7.07
CA GLU A 656 28.83 -24.25 6.76
C GLU A 656 28.39 -24.29 5.30
N ILE A 657 28.07 -23.14 4.71
CA ILE A 657 27.80 -23.02 3.28
C ILE A 657 29.11 -22.78 2.54
N GLU A 658 29.38 -23.62 1.55
CA GLU A 658 30.43 -23.44 0.57
C GLU A 658 29.96 -22.45 -0.51
N ASP A 659 28.79 -22.69 -1.12
CA ASP A 659 28.26 -21.81 -2.15
C ASP A 659 26.72 -21.78 -2.28
N ILE A 660 26.21 -20.74 -2.97
CA ILE A 660 24.79 -20.52 -3.29
C ILE A 660 24.66 -20.06 -4.73
N ARG A 661 23.73 -20.65 -5.48
CA ARG A 661 23.41 -20.26 -6.86
C ARG A 661 21.90 -20.21 -7.12
N ILE A 662 21.49 -19.54 -8.19
CA ILE A 662 20.16 -19.78 -8.78
C ILE A 662 20.10 -21.24 -9.23
N ALA A 663 19.03 -21.95 -8.87
CA ALA A 663 18.92 -23.36 -9.18
C ALA A 663 18.87 -23.58 -10.70
N GLU A 664 19.68 -24.53 -11.17
CA GLU A 664 19.57 -25.05 -12.53
C GLU A 664 18.28 -25.88 -12.67
N ASN A 665 17.75 -25.97 -13.89
CA ASN A 665 16.50 -26.70 -14.18
C ASN A 665 16.77 -28.20 -14.30
#